data_AF-M9LW91-F1
#
_entry.id   AF-M9LW91-F1
#
_cell.length_a   1.000
_cell.length_b   1.000
_cell.length_c   1.000
_cell.angle_alpha   90.00
_cell.angle_beta   90.00
_cell.angle_gamma   90.00
#
_symmetry.space_group_name_H-M   'P 1'
#
loop_
_entity.id
_entity.type
_entity.pdbx_description
1 polymer ?
#
loop_
_entity_poly.entity_id
_entity_poly.type
_entity_poly.pdbx_seq_one_letter_code
_entity_poly.pdbx_strand_id
1 'polypeptide(L)'
;MSSLPKTYKAAVFEKNGGPLVLKDIELKHPEEGQILVKVEACGVCHSDALVQAEAFGPLPRIPGHEIVGKVVEVGPHVTKWKQGDRVGGAWHGGHDGTCRQCNQGLFQMCDNGQINGVTRDGGYAEYCLLRSEAAVRLPAEGNAVDMAPIMCAGVTVHNGIRKMNITPGEVVAIQGLGGLGHLAVQYASKMGYRTVALSRGTDKKDFAMKLGAHEYIDTSNGDPAEALQKLGGAALIVATAPNPEHISPLVGGCRALGKLLILAPVGDVPVNSIAMITKGISVHGWPSGHALDSEDAVEFGERFDVKCMCETFPLAKADEAFEHMMSGKARFRATKKMTQKVGQYTEYDASTGIYSSRVPYSPESASCIFEYLLGSVGFDDAQEVLRECASGRTISLGQLKLTAQRLGVGLIRKCKLRPGDTVLLYLYSSIDFAVALLASQFAGLRVALANPDYLSTELKHVYRLTKPKRVFVTSKYMSRLSRAAIAGQTLILTDGDVAGFGGVSSIKSLMVDDSTAQEAKAHKPANLNETAYLPFSSGTTGLPKAVEISHSNVINMIEIFRHTPALFPKADDGSEEQFRTLTFLPFFHAYALILMLHYPIRARGHTSIIRPFQPEAYCRLVKELKVNFLALVPPVLTLLTKHPDATPEAFSSVKQSLCGAAPLDFETQSQFTKKTGVPVQQAFGMTETTVGALGLHGDEASGSVGCLYPATLGRIRDVETGNNLGPGERGELLVRGPQICKGYYGNKQATADTFTDDGYLRTGDIAIVDPRTGEFSIVDRLKELIKYKGFQVAPAELEGVLVSHPAVAAAAVVGIHDKDQGTELPLAFIELKAGQQDISNATQDIDAFVRSKVSHHKYLRGGIRILDKVPVSASGKILRKEIRKLLQAEIEAKASPAKANL
;
A
#
# COMPACT_ATOMS: atom_id res chain seq x y z
N MET A 1 16.41 5.96 9.38
CA MET A 1 15.62 6.26 10.59
C MET A 1 14.88 7.56 10.32
N SER A 2 13.55 7.56 10.37
CA SER A 2 12.77 8.80 10.24
C SER A 2 13.01 9.66 11.47
N SER A 3 13.34 10.94 11.29
CA SER A 3 13.39 11.91 12.38
C SER A 3 12.03 11.97 13.10
N LEU A 4 12.04 12.07 14.44
CA LEU A 4 10.83 12.33 15.21
C LEU A 4 10.20 13.68 14.78
N PRO A 5 8.86 13.80 14.77
CA PRO A 5 8.21 15.05 14.40
C PRO A 5 8.38 16.10 15.50
N LYS A 6 8.28 17.39 15.13
CA LYS A 6 8.31 18.50 16.11
C LYS A 6 7.01 18.59 16.91
N THR A 7 5.88 18.24 16.30
CA THR A 7 4.55 18.24 16.92
C THR A 7 3.81 16.95 16.58
N TYR A 8 2.81 16.60 17.38
CA TYR A 8 1.97 15.43 17.17
C TYR A 8 0.52 15.70 17.59
N LYS A 9 -0.43 14.91 17.08
CA LYS A 9 -1.85 15.04 17.42
C LYS A 9 -2.18 14.37 18.75
N ALA A 10 -2.92 15.08 19.59
CA ALA A 10 -3.51 14.54 20.82
C ALA A 10 -4.94 15.08 21.03
N ALA A 11 -5.79 14.27 21.64
CA ALA A 11 -7.11 14.68 22.09
C ALA A 11 -7.03 15.08 23.57
N VAL A 12 -7.48 16.30 23.88
CA VAL A 12 -7.23 16.98 25.16
C VAL A 12 -8.55 17.40 25.78
N PHE A 13 -8.72 17.18 27.08
CA PHE A 13 -9.72 17.90 27.87
C PHE A 13 -9.14 19.26 28.25
N GLU A 14 -9.76 20.34 27.80
CA GLU A 14 -9.26 21.70 28.06
C GLU A 14 -9.88 22.36 29.27
N LYS A 15 -11.14 22.03 29.56
CA LYS A 15 -11.94 22.65 30.61
C LYS A 15 -12.91 21.62 31.19
N ASN A 16 -13.30 21.85 32.43
CA ASN A 16 -14.22 20.98 33.16
C ASN A 16 -15.51 20.75 32.37
N GLY A 17 -15.90 19.48 32.19
CA GLY A 17 -17.10 19.07 31.45
C GLY A 17 -17.07 19.36 29.93
N GLY A 18 -15.93 19.79 29.38
CA GLY A 18 -15.76 20.05 27.95
C GLY A 18 -15.48 18.77 27.14
N PRO A 19 -15.75 18.77 25.82
CA PRO A 19 -15.44 17.65 24.95
C PRO A 19 -13.93 17.47 24.76
N LEU A 20 -13.52 16.31 24.24
CA LEU A 20 -12.16 16.09 23.78
C LEU A 20 -11.89 16.87 22.49
N VAL A 21 -10.87 17.73 22.53
CA VAL A 21 -10.46 18.55 21.37
C VAL A 21 -9.14 18.03 20.82
N LEU A 22 -9.08 17.79 19.51
CA LEU A 22 -7.85 17.38 18.83
C LEU A 22 -6.91 18.58 18.64
N LYS A 23 -5.65 18.46 19.07
CA LYS A 23 -4.64 19.52 19.02
C LYS A 23 -3.30 19.01 18.54
N ASP A 24 -2.51 19.92 17.98
CA ASP A 24 -1.06 19.73 17.80
C ASP A 24 -0.34 20.05 19.13
N ILE A 25 0.40 19.08 19.64
CA ILE A 25 1.19 19.16 20.87
C ILE A 25 2.66 19.10 20.49
N GLU A 26 3.49 19.92 21.12
CA GLU A 26 4.94 19.86 20.97
C GLU A 26 5.47 18.52 21.50
N LEU A 27 6.31 17.86 20.69
CA LEU A 27 6.94 16.60 21.09
C LEU A 27 8.00 16.87 22.15
N LYS A 28 7.84 16.25 23.32
CA LYS A 28 8.84 16.27 24.39
C LYS A 28 9.66 15.00 24.34
N HIS A 29 10.98 15.15 24.32
CA HIS A 29 11.92 14.05 24.44
C HIS A 29 11.90 13.45 25.85
N PRO A 30 12.17 12.14 26.00
CA PRO A 30 12.11 11.49 27.30
C PRO A 30 13.24 11.94 28.21
N GLU A 31 12.89 12.30 29.45
CA GLU A 31 13.84 12.62 30.52
C GLU A 31 14.34 11.34 31.23
N GLU A 32 15.14 11.50 32.28
CA GLU A 32 15.64 10.37 33.08
C GLU A 32 14.47 9.54 33.66
N GLY A 33 14.59 8.22 33.52
CA GLY A 33 13.55 7.28 33.94
C GLY A 33 12.30 7.28 33.04
N GLN A 34 12.32 7.95 31.87
CA GLN A 34 11.21 7.96 30.93
C GLN A 34 11.52 7.24 29.61
N ILE A 35 10.46 6.81 28.94
CA ILE A 35 10.51 6.33 27.56
C ILE A 35 9.44 7.08 26.75
N LEU A 36 9.77 7.39 25.49
CA LEU A 36 8.81 7.94 24.55
C LEU A 36 8.22 6.81 23.72
N VAL A 37 6.90 6.72 23.71
CA VAL A 37 6.15 5.65 23.06
C VAL A 37 5.32 6.24 21.93
N LYS A 38 5.44 5.67 20.73
CA LYS A 38 4.48 5.88 19.65
C LYS A 38 3.28 4.98 19.89
N VAL A 39 2.12 5.58 20.12
CA VAL A 39 0.90 4.87 20.51
C VAL A 39 0.31 4.16 19.28
N GLU A 40 0.08 2.85 19.40
CA GLU A 40 -0.61 2.04 18.40
C GLU A 40 -2.12 2.03 18.67
N ALA A 41 -2.48 1.87 19.95
CA ALA A 41 -3.86 1.88 20.42
C ALA A 41 -3.98 2.42 21.84
N CYS A 42 -5.14 3.00 22.16
CA CYS A 42 -5.50 3.34 23.52
C CYS A 42 -6.97 3.03 23.80
N GLY A 43 -7.24 2.28 24.87
CA GLY A 43 -8.59 1.96 25.31
C GLY A 43 -9.28 3.15 25.99
N VAL A 44 -10.60 3.21 25.84
CA VAL A 44 -11.46 4.25 26.44
C VAL A 44 -12.03 3.74 27.76
N CYS A 45 -11.82 4.48 28.84
CA CYS A 45 -12.22 4.06 30.17
C CYS A 45 -13.18 5.03 30.83
N HIS A 46 -14.08 4.49 31.67
CA HIS A 46 -15.04 5.30 32.43
C HIS A 46 -14.35 6.32 33.35
N SER A 47 -13.14 6.03 33.84
CA SER A 47 -12.38 6.97 34.67
C SER A 47 -12.01 8.27 33.94
N ASP A 48 -12.01 8.28 32.60
CA ASP A 48 -11.73 9.50 31.83
C ASP A 48 -12.78 10.58 32.12
N ALA A 49 -14.01 10.20 32.52
CA ALA A 49 -15.03 11.14 32.98
C ALA A 49 -14.64 11.85 34.29
N LEU A 50 -13.89 11.19 35.16
CA LEU A 50 -13.37 11.80 36.39
C LEU A 50 -12.22 12.78 36.08
N VAL A 51 -11.46 12.52 35.01
CA VAL A 51 -10.46 13.46 34.49
C VAL A 51 -11.14 14.69 33.89
N GLN A 52 -12.19 14.48 33.09
CA GLN A 52 -13.01 15.56 32.52
C GLN A 52 -13.63 16.45 33.62
N ALA A 53 -13.95 15.87 34.76
CA ALA A 53 -14.52 16.56 35.93
C ALA A 53 -13.47 17.17 36.88
N GLU A 54 -12.17 17.14 36.56
CA GLU A 54 -11.07 17.65 37.39
C GLU A 54 -10.92 16.95 38.76
N ALA A 55 -11.47 15.74 38.93
CA ALA A 55 -11.43 15.02 40.19
C ALA A 55 -10.01 14.58 40.61
N PHE A 56 -9.05 14.57 39.68
CA PHE A 56 -7.67 14.12 39.89
C PHE A 56 -6.61 15.18 39.58
N GLY A 57 -7.00 16.45 39.49
CA GLY A 57 -6.11 17.57 39.22
C GLY A 57 -6.60 18.47 38.08
N PRO A 58 -5.86 19.55 37.80
CA PRO A 58 -6.29 20.57 36.86
C PRO A 58 -6.15 20.13 35.40
N LEU A 59 -7.03 20.67 34.54
CA LEU A 59 -6.91 20.63 33.08
C LEU A 59 -5.98 21.77 32.59
N PRO A 60 -5.35 21.67 31.40
CA PRO A 60 -5.54 20.65 30.37
C PRO A 60 -4.88 19.30 30.65
N ARG A 61 -5.50 18.22 30.18
CA ARG A 61 -4.98 16.84 30.31
C ARG A 61 -5.23 16.05 29.04
N ILE A 62 -4.22 15.30 28.57
CA ILE A 62 -4.41 14.23 27.58
C ILE A 62 -4.80 12.96 28.37
N PRO A 63 -6.02 12.43 28.21
CA PRO A 63 -6.46 11.26 28.97
C PRO A 63 -6.05 9.94 28.30
N GLY A 64 -6.54 8.81 28.83
CA GLY A 64 -6.29 7.47 28.31
C GLY A 64 -5.14 6.74 29.00
N HIS A 65 -5.47 5.78 29.87
CA HIS A 65 -4.51 5.01 30.68
C HIS A 65 -4.40 3.54 30.24
N GLU A 66 -4.91 3.24 29.05
CA GLU A 66 -4.98 1.90 28.48
C GLU A 66 -4.11 1.83 27.22
N ILE A 67 -2.82 2.11 27.38
CA ILE A 67 -1.91 2.45 26.28
C ILE A 67 -1.24 1.18 25.76
N VAL A 68 -1.15 1.02 24.44
CA VAL A 68 -0.28 0.05 23.78
C VAL A 68 0.49 0.76 22.67
N GLY A 69 1.80 0.56 22.60
CA GLY A 69 2.63 1.20 21.60
C GLY A 69 4.06 0.65 21.51
N LYS A 70 4.91 1.37 20.78
CA LYS A 70 6.32 1.03 20.60
C LYS A 70 7.23 2.15 21.11
N VAL A 71 8.30 1.77 21.78
CA VAL A 71 9.34 2.69 22.22
C VAL A 71 10.03 3.29 20.99
N VAL A 72 10.00 4.61 20.86
CA VAL A 72 10.67 5.34 19.78
C VAL A 72 11.91 6.09 20.26
N GLU A 73 12.02 6.35 21.56
CA GLU A 73 13.18 6.98 22.19
C GLU A 73 13.23 6.58 23.67
N VAL A 74 14.44 6.47 24.22
CA VAL A 74 14.67 6.13 25.64
C VAL A 74 15.40 7.28 26.31
N GLY A 75 14.98 7.63 27.51
CA GLY A 75 15.63 8.67 28.29
C GLY A 75 17.04 8.27 28.76
N PRO A 76 17.85 9.23 29.23
CA PRO A 76 19.16 8.96 29.79
C PRO A 76 19.12 7.87 30.88
N HIS A 77 20.13 7.00 30.87
CA HIS A 77 20.33 5.90 31.83
C HIS A 77 19.23 4.82 31.89
N VAL A 78 18.20 4.88 31.05
CA VAL A 78 17.20 3.82 30.95
C VAL A 78 17.79 2.62 30.20
N THR A 79 18.02 1.51 30.90
CA THR A 79 18.58 0.27 30.33
C THR A 79 17.55 -0.85 30.16
N LYS A 80 16.40 -0.75 30.83
CA LYS A 80 15.32 -1.76 30.79
C LYS A 80 14.66 -1.88 29.40
N TRP A 81 14.73 -0.81 28.60
CA TRP A 81 14.01 -0.64 27.33
C TRP A 81 14.96 -0.23 26.22
N LYS A 82 14.63 -0.60 24.99
CA LYS A 82 15.30 -0.12 23.77
C LYS A 82 14.27 0.32 22.74
N GLN A 83 14.73 1.13 21.78
CA GLN A 83 13.90 1.52 20.64
C GLN A 83 13.39 0.28 19.89
N GLY A 84 12.10 0.28 19.55
CA GLY A 84 11.40 -0.83 18.92
C GLY A 84 10.72 -1.80 19.89
N ASP A 85 11.03 -1.77 21.19
CA ASP A 85 10.33 -2.58 22.18
C ASP A 85 8.85 -2.23 22.22
N ARG A 86 8.00 -3.25 22.33
CA ARG A 86 6.56 -3.07 22.46
C ARG A 86 6.18 -3.00 23.94
N VAL A 87 5.41 -1.98 24.27
CA VAL A 87 5.13 -1.61 25.66
C VAL A 87 3.67 -1.22 25.86
N GLY A 88 3.18 -1.49 27.06
CA GLY A 88 1.90 -1.01 27.55
C GLY A 88 2.07 0.08 28.61
N GLY A 89 1.06 0.94 28.75
CA GLY A 89 0.92 1.89 29.84
C GLY A 89 -0.44 1.68 30.50
N ALA A 90 -0.44 1.11 31.69
CA ALA A 90 -1.62 0.78 32.48
C ALA A 90 -2.04 1.91 33.42
N TRP A 91 -3.04 1.69 34.27
CA TRP A 91 -3.43 2.64 35.33
C TRP A 91 -2.23 3.11 36.15
N HIS A 92 -1.41 2.18 36.65
CA HIS A 92 -0.18 2.51 37.36
C HIS A 92 0.82 3.20 36.41
N GLY A 93 1.08 4.49 36.65
CA GLY A 93 1.90 5.36 35.80
C GLY A 93 3.21 5.85 36.43
N GLY A 94 3.47 5.49 37.70
CA GLY A 94 4.69 5.80 38.44
C GLY A 94 4.50 5.65 39.95
N HIS A 95 5.61 5.50 40.69
CA HIS A 95 5.63 5.38 42.15
C HIS A 95 6.94 5.95 42.72
N ASP A 96 6.97 6.27 44.02
CA ASP A 96 8.11 6.94 44.67
C ASP A 96 9.27 6.02 45.07
N GLY A 97 9.02 4.71 45.21
CA GLY A 97 10.03 3.74 45.64
C GLY A 97 10.46 3.88 47.10
N THR A 98 9.83 4.75 47.89
CA THR A 98 10.26 5.10 49.27
C THR A 98 9.17 4.90 50.31
N CYS A 99 7.89 5.01 49.94
CA CYS A 99 6.78 4.75 50.85
C CYS A 99 6.71 3.27 51.27
N ARG A 100 5.98 2.99 52.35
CA ARG A 100 5.88 1.64 52.92
C ARG A 100 5.33 0.62 51.91
N GLN A 101 4.38 1.04 51.09
CA GLN A 101 3.70 0.22 50.09
C GLN A 101 4.66 -0.14 48.96
N CYS A 102 5.46 0.82 48.47
CA CYS A 102 6.53 0.53 47.52
C CYS A 102 7.55 -0.47 48.08
N ASN A 103 7.94 -0.34 49.34
CA ASN A 103 8.85 -1.28 50.01
C ASN A 103 8.25 -2.69 50.18
N GLN A 104 6.92 -2.82 50.10
CA GLN A 104 6.19 -4.09 50.11
C GLN A 104 5.88 -4.62 48.69
N GLY A 105 6.31 -3.92 47.64
CA GLY A 105 5.97 -4.24 46.24
C GLY A 105 4.54 -3.90 45.85
N LEU A 106 3.80 -3.15 46.67
CA LEU A 106 2.43 -2.70 46.43
C LEU A 106 2.43 -1.35 45.68
N PHE A 107 3.13 -1.27 44.55
CA PHE A 107 3.36 -0.03 43.80
C PHE A 107 2.07 0.68 43.35
N GLN A 108 1.03 -0.10 43.04
CA GLN A 108 -0.31 0.38 42.69
C GLN A 108 -1.06 1.05 43.86
N MET A 109 -0.52 0.96 45.08
CA MET A 109 -1.02 1.61 46.29
C MET A 109 0.02 2.59 46.86
N CYS A 110 0.93 3.09 46.03
CA CYS A 110 1.93 4.08 46.43
C CYS A 110 1.25 5.36 46.93
N ASP A 111 1.71 5.88 48.07
CA ASP A 111 1.19 7.13 48.66
C ASP A 111 1.42 8.35 47.74
N ASN A 112 2.47 8.31 46.92
CA ASN A 112 2.82 9.34 45.93
C ASN A 112 2.74 8.79 44.49
N GLY A 113 1.75 7.93 44.21
CA GLY A 113 1.57 7.30 42.91
C GLY A 113 1.19 8.26 41.79
N GLN A 114 1.65 7.97 40.57
CA GLN A 114 1.19 8.61 39.34
C GLN A 114 0.32 7.67 38.53
N ILE A 115 -0.63 8.22 37.78
CA ILE A 115 -1.61 7.48 36.99
C ILE A 115 -1.58 8.00 35.56
N ASN A 116 -1.25 7.12 34.61
CA ASN A 116 -1.22 7.47 33.18
C ASN A 116 -2.58 8.04 32.76
N GLY A 117 -2.63 9.06 31.90
CA GLY A 117 -3.89 9.66 31.44
C GLY A 117 -4.77 10.31 32.52
N VAL A 118 -4.33 10.40 33.78
CA VAL A 118 -5.11 10.95 34.90
C VAL A 118 -4.32 12.04 35.61
N THR A 119 -3.29 11.67 36.38
CA THR A 119 -2.41 12.66 37.04
C THR A 119 -1.24 13.10 36.16
N ARG A 120 -1.05 12.42 35.02
CA ARG A 120 -0.12 12.76 33.94
C ARG A 120 -0.76 12.46 32.59
N ASP A 121 -0.17 12.96 31.51
CA ASP A 121 -0.69 12.75 30.16
C ASP A 121 -0.67 11.27 29.73
N GLY A 122 -1.66 10.89 28.94
CA GLY A 122 -1.96 9.52 28.54
C GLY A 122 -1.90 9.26 27.03
N GLY A 123 -2.55 8.17 26.61
CA GLY A 123 -2.47 7.61 25.26
C GLY A 123 -3.51 8.11 24.28
N TYR A 124 -4.32 9.13 24.60
CA TYR A 124 -5.15 9.81 23.60
C TYR A 124 -4.30 10.74 22.72
N ALA A 125 -3.21 10.20 22.19
CA ALA A 125 -2.16 10.92 21.50
C ALA A 125 -1.41 9.98 20.54
N GLU A 126 -0.75 10.54 19.53
CA GLU A 126 0.20 9.80 18.68
C GLU A 126 1.46 9.37 19.44
N TYR A 127 1.88 10.17 20.42
CA TYR A 127 3.04 9.90 21.26
C TYR A 127 2.71 10.18 22.72
N CYS A 128 3.26 9.38 23.63
CA CYS A 128 3.15 9.62 25.07
C CYS A 128 4.45 9.25 25.79
N LEU A 129 4.72 9.94 26.90
CA LEU A 129 5.82 9.62 27.80
C LEU A 129 5.34 8.68 28.90
N LEU A 130 6.02 7.55 29.09
CA LEU A 130 5.78 6.61 30.20
C LEU A 130 6.97 6.60 31.16
N ARG A 131 6.70 6.35 32.45
CA ARG A 131 7.76 6.01 33.42
C ARG A 131 8.30 4.61 33.12
N SER A 132 9.61 4.45 33.06
CA SER A 132 10.29 3.18 32.75
C SER A 132 9.93 2.06 33.73
N GLU A 133 9.77 2.40 35.00
CA GLU A 133 9.41 1.51 36.10
C GLU A 133 7.95 1.03 36.03
N ALA A 134 7.07 1.81 35.41
CA ALA A 134 5.63 1.52 35.31
C ALA A 134 5.21 0.99 33.93
N ALA A 135 6.09 1.08 32.92
CA ALA A 135 5.85 0.51 31.60
C ALA A 135 5.74 -1.03 31.66
N VAL A 136 4.74 -1.55 30.94
CA VAL A 136 4.37 -2.96 30.86
C VAL A 136 5.07 -3.60 29.66
N ARG A 137 5.74 -4.74 29.84
CA ARG A 137 6.31 -5.49 28.71
C ARG A 137 5.21 -6.23 27.96
N LEU A 138 5.12 -6.02 26.65
CA LEU A 138 4.14 -6.71 25.82
C LEU A 138 4.82 -7.63 24.80
N PRO A 139 4.14 -8.71 24.37
CA PRO A 139 4.56 -9.52 23.24
C PRO A 139 4.79 -8.67 21.98
N ALA A 140 5.83 -9.01 21.20
CA ALA A 140 6.17 -8.28 19.99
C ALA A 140 5.03 -8.37 18.93
N GLU A 141 4.38 -9.52 18.87
CA GLU A 141 3.24 -9.82 18.01
C GLU A 141 1.90 -9.58 18.73
N GLY A 142 0.79 -9.57 18.01
CA GLY A 142 -0.56 -9.46 18.58
C GLY A 142 -1.21 -8.09 18.39
N ASN A 143 -2.54 -8.05 18.48
CA ASN A 143 -3.33 -6.87 18.16
C ASN A 143 -3.34 -5.84 19.31
N ALA A 144 -2.83 -4.63 19.04
CA ALA A 144 -2.81 -3.55 20.03
C ALA A 144 -4.21 -3.17 20.54
N VAL A 145 -5.22 -3.27 19.68
CA VAL A 145 -6.62 -2.96 20.02
C VAL A 145 -7.16 -3.88 21.10
N ASP A 146 -6.79 -5.16 21.03
CA ASP A 146 -7.31 -6.19 21.94
C ASP A 146 -6.56 -6.16 23.28
N MET A 147 -5.27 -5.77 23.26
CA MET A 147 -4.43 -5.63 24.45
C MET A 147 -4.68 -4.36 25.24
N ALA A 148 -5.07 -3.26 24.59
CA ALA A 148 -5.25 -1.98 25.27
C ALA A 148 -6.23 -2.06 26.44
N PRO A 149 -7.45 -2.64 26.30
CA PRO A 149 -8.34 -2.84 27.44
C PRO A 149 -7.82 -3.76 28.55
N ILE A 150 -6.84 -4.62 28.27
CA ILE A 150 -6.22 -5.46 29.29
C ILE A 150 -5.40 -4.61 30.27
N MET A 151 -4.88 -3.46 29.82
CA MET A 151 -4.10 -2.52 30.65
C MET A 151 -4.93 -1.86 31.76
N CYS A 152 -6.26 -2.01 31.75
CA CYS A 152 -7.11 -1.61 32.87
C CYS A 152 -8.15 -2.69 33.18
N ALA A 153 -9.21 -2.83 32.39
CA ALA A 153 -10.32 -3.73 32.69
C ALA A 153 -9.84 -5.18 32.85
N GLY A 154 -8.95 -5.66 31.97
CA GLY A 154 -8.42 -7.02 32.03
C GLY A 154 -7.59 -7.28 33.28
N VAL A 155 -6.56 -6.46 33.55
CA VAL A 155 -5.75 -6.61 34.76
C VAL A 155 -6.57 -6.41 36.03
N THR A 156 -7.56 -5.51 36.04
CA THR A 156 -8.43 -5.27 37.20
C THR A 156 -9.21 -6.54 37.58
N VAL A 157 -9.84 -7.20 36.61
CA VAL A 157 -10.61 -8.42 36.90
C VAL A 157 -9.70 -9.63 37.11
N HIS A 158 -8.65 -9.78 36.32
CA HIS A 158 -7.69 -10.88 36.45
C HIS A 158 -7.00 -10.86 37.81
N ASN A 159 -6.46 -9.71 38.20
CA ASN A 159 -5.77 -9.53 39.48
C ASN A 159 -6.76 -9.51 40.65
N GLY A 160 -7.91 -8.85 40.49
CA GLY A 160 -8.96 -8.83 41.51
C GLY A 160 -9.40 -10.25 41.90
N ILE A 161 -9.70 -11.11 40.92
CA ILE A 161 -10.11 -12.50 41.18
C ILE A 161 -8.97 -13.30 41.82
N ARG A 162 -7.76 -13.29 41.23
CA ARG A 162 -6.66 -14.15 41.71
C ARG A 162 -6.21 -13.83 43.14
N LYS A 163 -6.39 -12.59 43.60
CA LYS A 163 -6.04 -12.17 44.98
C LYS A 163 -7.07 -12.59 46.03
N MET A 164 -8.23 -13.10 45.62
CA MET A 164 -9.26 -13.58 46.56
C MET A 164 -8.97 -14.97 47.11
N ASN A 165 -7.98 -15.70 46.57
CA ASN A 165 -7.57 -17.05 47.02
C ASN A 165 -8.75 -18.03 47.06
N ILE A 166 -9.53 -18.08 45.98
CA ILE A 166 -10.64 -19.00 45.81
C ILE A 166 -10.14 -20.30 45.19
N THR A 167 -10.57 -21.43 45.73
CA THR A 167 -10.20 -22.76 45.24
C THR A 167 -10.85 -23.01 43.87
N PRO A 168 -10.10 -23.47 42.85
CA PRO A 168 -10.69 -23.89 41.56
C PRO A 168 -11.80 -24.93 41.75
N GLY A 169 -12.83 -24.88 40.90
CA GLY A 169 -14.05 -25.67 41.00
C GLY A 169 -15.17 -25.04 41.85
N GLU A 170 -14.86 -24.06 42.70
CA GLU A 170 -15.88 -23.34 43.46
C GLU A 170 -16.71 -22.38 42.57
N VAL A 171 -17.90 -22.01 43.07
CA VAL A 171 -18.81 -21.10 42.36
C VAL A 171 -18.26 -19.67 42.42
N VAL A 172 -17.97 -19.11 41.25
CA VAL A 172 -17.60 -17.70 41.07
C VAL A 172 -18.66 -17.02 40.22
N ALA A 173 -19.37 -16.10 40.84
CA ALA A 173 -20.47 -15.35 40.25
C ALA A 173 -19.98 -14.00 39.73
N ILE A 174 -20.27 -13.66 38.49
CA ILE A 174 -19.92 -12.37 37.87
C ILE A 174 -21.18 -11.55 37.69
N GLN A 175 -21.28 -10.43 38.42
CA GLN A 175 -22.39 -9.51 38.29
C GLN A 175 -22.08 -8.42 37.27
N GLY A 176 -22.92 -8.36 36.23
CA GLY A 176 -22.77 -7.47 35.08
C GLY A 176 -22.03 -8.15 33.91
N LEU A 177 -22.53 -7.94 32.69
CA LEU A 177 -21.93 -8.42 31.42
C LEU A 177 -21.51 -7.24 30.52
N GLY A 178 -20.91 -6.21 31.11
CA GLY A 178 -20.38 -5.03 30.41
C GLY A 178 -18.87 -5.11 30.11
N GLY A 179 -18.22 -3.95 30.05
CA GLY A 179 -16.79 -3.83 29.75
C GLY A 179 -15.86 -4.63 30.67
N LEU A 180 -16.13 -4.68 31.98
CA LEU A 180 -15.37 -5.54 32.92
C LEU A 180 -15.94 -6.97 32.95
N GLY A 181 -17.27 -7.09 32.98
CA GLY A 181 -17.97 -8.36 33.15
C GLY A 181 -17.64 -9.42 32.11
N HIS A 182 -17.54 -9.05 30.83
CA HIS A 182 -17.22 -10.01 29.78
C HIS A 182 -15.80 -10.62 29.90
N LEU A 183 -14.84 -9.85 30.41
CA LEU A 183 -13.50 -10.34 30.72
C LEU A 183 -13.53 -11.18 32.00
N ALA A 184 -14.26 -10.73 33.02
CA ALA A 184 -14.36 -11.46 34.29
C ALA A 184 -14.96 -12.86 34.12
N VAL A 185 -15.98 -13.04 33.26
CA VAL A 185 -16.52 -14.37 32.94
C VAL A 185 -15.46 -15.26 32.29
N GLN A 186 -14.74 -14.74 31.31
CA GLN A 186 -13.69 -15.50 30.62
C GLN A 186 -12.56 -15.87 31.57
N TYR A 187 -12.01 -14.92 32.33
CA TYR A 187 -10.96 -15.19 33.30
C TYR A 187 -11.40 -16.18 34.36
N ALA A 188 -12.58 -16.01 34.96
CA ALA A 188 -13.08 -16.95 35.97
C ALA A 188 -13.22 -18.38 35.42
N SER A 189 -13.74 -18.51 34.19
CA SER A 189 -13.89 -19.80 33.53
C SER A 189 -12.53 -20.45 33.27
N LYS A 190 -11.57 -19.70 32.71
CA LYS A 190 -10.22 -20.18 32.39
C LYS A 190 -9.34 -20.42 33.62
N MET A 191 -9.63 -19.78 34.75
CA MET A 191 -9.02 -20.07 36.06
C MET A 191 -9.56 -21.36 36.70
N GLY A 192 -10.57 -21.99 36.08
CA GLY A 192 -11.10 -23.28 36.51
C GLY A 192 -12.27 -23.19 37.50
N TYR A 193 -12.94 -22.04 37.60
CA TYR A 193 -14.11 -21.89 38.48
C TYR A 193 -15.42 -22.31 37.81
N ARG A 194 -16.40 -22.76 38.62
CA ARG A 194 -17.80 -22.88 38.18
C ARG A 194 -18.39 -21.48 38.05
N THR A 195 -18.21 -20.92 36.86
CA THR A 195 -18.53 -19.51 36.57
C THR A 195 -20.02 -19.31 36.32
N VAL A 196 -20.64 -18.41 37.07
CA VAL A 196 -22.06 -18.04 36.94
C VAL A 196 -22.16 -16.57 36.51
N ALA A 197 -22.86 -16.27 35.43
CA ALA A 197 -23.09 -14.89 35.00
C ALA A 197 -24.43 -14.37 35.52
N LEU A 198 -24.44 -13.16 36.09
CA LEU A 198 -25.63 -12.48 36.59
C LEU A 198 -25.85 -11.19 35.79
N SER A 199 -26.97 -11.11 35.08
CA SER A 199 -27.36 -9.92 34.35
C SER A 199 -28.88 -9.83 34.23
N ARG A 200 -29.39 -8.62 33.96
CA ARG A 200 -30.82 -8.40 33.69
C ARG A 200 -31.16 -8.89 32.28
N GLY A 201 -32.32 -9.54 32.15
CA GLY A 201 -32.86 -10.02 30.87
C GLY A 201 -32.26 -11.35 30.42
N THR A 202 -32.86 -11.95 29.40
CA THR A 202 -32.42 -13.23 28.82
C THR A 202 -31.59 -13.06 27.54
N ASP A 203 -31.56 -11.86 26.98
CA ASP A 203 -30.87 -11.49 25.74
C ASP A 203 -29.34 -11.71 25.80
N LYS A 204 -28.76 -11.65 27.00
CA LYS A 204 -27.31 -11.84 27.21
C LYS A 204 -26.91 -13.27 27.60
N LYS A 205 -27.88 -14.19 27.73
CA LYS A 205 -27.62 -15.57 28.16
C LYS A 205 -26.68 -16.30 27.20
N ASP A 206 -27.05 -16.40 25.93
CA ASP A 206 -26.26 -17.11 24.93
C ASP A 206 -24.85 -16.53 24.79
N PHE A 207 -24.75 -15.21 24.95
CA PHE A 207 -23.48 -14.51 24.95
C PHE A 207 -22.62 -14.87 26.16
N ALA A 208 -23.18 -14.86 27.37
CA ALA A 208 -22.48 -15.26 28.59
C ALA A 208 -21.96 -16.71 28.50
N MET A 209 -22.77 -17.62 27.97
CA MET A 209 -22.38 -19.02 27.77
C MET A 209 -21.22 -19.14 26.77
N LYS A 210 -21.23 -18.37 25.68
CA LYS A 210 -20.10 -18.29 24.71
C LYS A 210 -18.81 -17.77 25.35
N LEU A 211 -18.90 -16.88 26.33
CA LEU A 211 -17.75 -16.39 27.08
C LEU A 211 -17.20 -17.41 28.10
N GLY A 212 -17.87 -18.54 28.30
CA GLY A 212 -17.44 -19.59 29.22
C GLY A 212 -18.18 -19.61 30.56
N ALA A 213 -19.29 -18.89 30.70
CA ALA A 213 -20.19 -19.11 31.84
C ALA A 213 -20.77 -20.53 31.77
N HIS A 214 -20.87 -21.18 32.93
CA HIS A 214 -21.49 -22.49 33.08
C HIS A 214 -22.99 -22.34 33.35
N GLU A 215 -23.38 -21.24 33.98
CA GLU A 215 -24.76 -20.92 34.30
C GLU A 215 -25.03 -19.42 34.14
N TYR A 216 -26.31 -19.09 33.93
CA TYR A 216 -26.78 -17.71 33.78
C TYR A 216 -28.00 -17.48 34.67
N ILE A 217 -27.96 -16.42 35.48
CA ILE A 217 -29.06 -15.98 36.33
C ILE A 217 -29.58 -14.66 35.78
N ASP A 218 -30.85 -14.66 35.38
CA ASP A 218 -31.57 -13.45 35.01
C ASP A 218 -32.02 -12.71 36.27
N THR A 219 -31.35 -11.60 36.58
CA THR A 219 -31.65 -10.81 37.79
C THR A 219 -32.91 -9.96 37.66
N SER A 220 -33.61 -9.99 36.51
CA SER A 220 -34.93 -9.39 36.36
C SER A 220 -36.07 -10.32 36.77
N ASN A 221 -35.77 -11.62 36.97
CA ASN A 221 -36.75 -12.65 37.27
C ASN A 221 -36.42 -13.36 38.60
N GLY A 222 -36.59 -12.64 39.71
CA GLY A 222 -36.39 -13.15 41.08
C GLY A 222 -35.16 -12.58 41.79
N ASP A 223 -34.94 -13.00 43.03
CA ASP A 223 -33.81 -12.53 43.85
C ASP A 223 -32.50 -13.24 43.43
N PRO A 224 -31.47 -12.50 42.96
CA PRO A 224 -30.18 -13.08 42.59
C PRO A 224 -29.46 -13.76 43.76
N ALA A 225 -29.64 -13.30 45.00
CA ALA A 225 -29.04 -13.93 46.18
C ALA A 225 -29.66 -15.31 46.44
N GLU A 226 -30.98 -15.43 46.39
CA GLU A 226 -31.67 -16.72 46.53
C GLU A 226 -31.30 -17.69 45.40
N ALA A 227 -31.20 -17.19 44.16
CA ALA A 227 -30.78 -18.00 43.01
C ALA A 227 -29.37 -18.56 43.20
N LEU A 228 -28.42 -17.77 43.69
CA LEU A 228 -27.08 -18.25 44.03
C LEU A 228 -27.10 -19.24 45.20
N GLN A 229 -27.93 -19.03 46.22
CA GLN A 229 -28.06 -19.99 47.34
C GLN A 229 -28.58 -21.36 46.89
N LYS A 230 -29.48 -21.41 45.88
CA LYS A 230 -29.92 -22.69 45.27
C LYS A 230 -28.77 -23.46 44.61
N LEU A 231 -27.67 -22.80 44.26
CA LEU A 231 -26.44 -23.40 43.74
C LEU A 231 -25.43 -23.77 44.85
N GLY A 232 -25.81 -23.63 46.13
CA GLY A 232 -24.93 -23.81 47.29
C GLY A 232 -24.22 -22.54 47.75
N GLY A 233 -24.54 -21.39 47.15
CA GLY A 233 -23.92 -20.09 47.44
C GLY A 233 -22.58 -19.89 46.72
N ALA A 234 -22.27 -18.65 46.37
CA ALA A 234 -21.02 -18.31 45.69
C ALA A 234 -19.85 -18.21 46.66
N ALA A 235 -18.69 -18.79 46.30
CA ALA A 235 -17.43 -18.57 47.02
C ALA A 235 -16.90 -17.16 46.79
N LEU A 236 -17.13 -16.63 45.58
CA LEU A 236 -16.81 -15.27 45.21
C LEU A 236 -17.92 -14.71 44.32
N ILE A 237 -18.34 -13.49 44.62
CA ILE A 237 -19.17 -12.68 43.72
C ILE A 237 -18.33 -11.48 43.30
N VAL A 238 -18.15 -11.29 42.00
CA VAL A 238 -17.40 -10.17 41.41
C VAL A 238 -18.41 -9.15 40.87
N ALA A 239 -18.53 -8.02 41.56
CA ALA A 239 -19.38 -6.91 41.15
C ALA A 239 -18.65 -6.02 40.13
N THR A 240 -19.13 -6.03 38.88
CA THR A 240 -18.52 -5.29 37.77
C THR A 240 -19.41 -4.20 37.18
N ALA A 241 -20.70 -4.16 37.56
CA ALA A 241 -21.61 -3.09 37.15
C ALA A 241 -21.70 -2.01 38.25
N PRO A 242 -21.63 -0.72 37.89
CA PRO A 242 -21.56 0.37 38.86
C PRO A 242 -22.94 0.76 39.39
N ASN A 243 -23.62 -0.13 40.12
CA ASN A 243 -24.90 0.19 40.78
C ASN A 243 -24.99 -0.41 42.20
N PRO A 244 -24.90 0.42 43.26
CA PRO A 244 -24.98 -0.03 44.65
C PRO A 244 -26.23 -0.86 44.98
N GLU A 245 -27.39 -0.54 44.42
CA GLU A 245 -28.65 -1.26 44.67
C GLU A 245 -28.60 -2.69 44.13
N HIS A 246 -27.81 -2.94 43.09
CA HIS A 246 -27.62 -4.27 42.53
C HIS A 246 -26.47 -5.05 43.19
N ILE A 247 -25.56 -4.35 43.86
CA ILE A 247 -24.41 -4.96 44.57
C ILE A 247 -24.81 -5.37 45.99
N SER A 248 -25.52 -4.50 46.71
CA SER A 248 -25.83 -4.67 48.13
C SER A 248 -26.49 -6.01 48.48
N PRO A 249 -27.49 -6.51 47.71
CA PRO A 249 -28.15 -7.78 48.01
C PRO A 249 -27.25 -9.00 47.82
N LEU A 250 -26.18 -8.89 47.02
CA LEU A 250 -25.33 -10.03 46.65
C LEU A 250 -24.57 -10.63 47.84
N VAL A 251 -24.36 -9.88 48.93
CA VAL A 251 -23.84 -10.42 50.19
C VAL A 251 -24.68 -11.63 50.63
N GLY A 252 -26.01 -11.59 50.45
CA GLY A 252 -26.90 -12.71 50.76
C GLY A 252 -26.66 -13.96 49.91
N GLY A 253 -26.09 -13.81 48.70
CA GLY A 253 -25.79 -14.88 47.74
C GLY A 253 -24.47 -15.62 48.00
N CYS A 254 -23.62 -15.10 48.89
CA CYS A 254 -22.38 -15.77 49.28
C CYS A 254 -22.64 -17.03 50.12
N ARG A 255 -21.81 -18.06 49.93
CA ARG A 255 -21.74 -19.21 50.85
C ARG A 255 -21.06 -18.82 52.17
N ALA A 256 -20.98 -19.76 53.13
CA ALA A 256 -20.16 -19.56 54.32
C ALA A 256 -18.69 -19.30 53.95
N LEU A 257 -18.10 -18.25 54.51
CA LEU A 257 -16.76 -17.72 54.19
C LEU A 257 -16.61 -17.19 52.76
N GLY A 258 -17.72 -16.95 52.05
CA GLY A 258 -17.73 -16.37 50.71
C GLY A 258 -17.33 -14.89 50.72
N LYS A 259 -16.96 -14.38 49.55
CA LYS A 259 -16.45 -13.01 49.38
C LYS A 259 -17.25 -12.24 48.32
N LEU A 260 -17.53 -10.97 48.59
CA LEU A 260 -18.01 -10.02 47.58
C LEU A 260 -16.85 -9.10 47.19
N LEU A 261 -16.38 -9.22 45.95
CA LEU A 261 -15.34 -8.38 45.37
C LEU A 261 -15.95 -7.27 44.52
N ILE A 262 -15.77 -6.03 44.93
CA ILE A 262 -16.27 -4.84 44.24
C ILE A 262 -15.13 -4.24 43.42
N LEU A 263 -15.28 -4.28 42.08
CA LEU A 263 -14.31 -3.70 41.14
C LEU A 263 -14.85 -2.46 40.41
N ALA A 264 -16.16 -2.21 40.51
CA ALA A 264 -16.78 -0.99 40.01
C ALA A 264 -16.79 0.08 41.11
N PRO A 265 -16.07 1.21 40.98
CA PRO A 265 -16.08 2.27 41.97
C PRO A 265 -17.44 2.99 41.95
N VAL A 266 -18.21 2.89 43.04
CA VAL A 266 -19.58 3.43 43.14
C VAL A 266 -19.84 4.27 44.39
N GLY A 267 -18.80 4.55 45.18
CA GLY A 267 -18.95 5.17 46.50
C GLY A 267 -19.53 4.19 47.52
N ASP A 268 -20.51 4.64 48.30
CA ASP A 268 -21.09 3.86 49.39
C ASP A 268 -21.94 2.68 48.89
N VAL A 269 -21.73 1.51 49.50
CA VAL A 269 -22.51 0.29 49.25
C VAL A 269 -22.97 -0.28 50.59
N PRO A 270 -24.28 -0.21 50.93
CA PRO A 270 -24.78 -0.78 52.17
C PRO A 270 -24.67 -2.31 52.16
N VAL A 271 -24.30 -2.89 53.30
CA VAL A 271 -24.12 -4.34 53.45
C VAL A 271 -24.91 -4.87 54.64
N ASN A 272 -25.46 -6.08 54.50
CA ASN A 272 -26.21 -6.72 55.58
C ASN A 272 -25.26 -7.37 56.59
N SER A 273 -25.06 -6.72 57.73
CA SER A 273 -24.14 -7.16 58.79
C SER A 273 -24.54 -8.50 59.42
N ILE A 274 -25.84 -8.80 59.53
CA ILE A 274 -26.31 -10.09 60.06
C ILE A 274 -25.85 -11.22 59.15
N ALA A 275 -26.07 -11.11 57.83
CA ALA A 275 -25.61 -12.09 56.86
C ALA A 275 -24.08 -12.26 56.91
N MET A 276 -23.35 -11.14 57.04
CA MET A 276 -21.89 -11.18 57.16
C MET A 276 -21.41 -11.92 58.40
N ILE A 277 -21.99 -11.64 59.58
CA ILE A 277 -21.59 -12.27 60.85
C ILE A 277 -21.97 -13.75 60.85
N THR A 278 -23.20 -14.10 60.45
CA THR A 278 -23.71 -15.48 60.51
C THR A 278 -22.97 -16.42 59.56
N LYS A 279 -22.50 -15.93 58.40
CA LYS A 279 -21.80 -16.74 57.39
C LYS A 279 -20.29 -16.48 57.34
N GLY A 280 -19.76 -15.51 58.09
CA GLY A 280 -18.37 -15.08 57.99
C GLY A 280 -17.99 -14.50 56.61
N ILE A 281 -18.91 -13.76 55.98
CA ILE A 281 -18.69 -13.18 54.65
C ILE A 281 -17.83 -11.92 54.74
N SER A 282 -16.96 -11.71 53.76
CA SER A 282 -16.17 -10.49 53.62
C SER A 282 -16.51 -9.71 52.34
N VAL A 283 -16.33 -8.39 52.41
CA VAL A 283 -16.42 -7.48 51.27
C VAL A 283 -15.04 -6.92 50.99
N HIS A 284 -14.59 -7.03 49.75
CA HIS A 284 -13.25 -6.65 49.31
C HIS A 284 -13.33 -5.70 48.12
N GLY A 285 -12.37 -4.78 48.04
CA GLY A 285 -12.01 -4.07 46.81
C GLY A 285 -10.56 -4.39 46.44
N TRP A 286 -10.20 -4.19 45.18
CA TRP A 286 -8.82 -4.33 44.73
C TRP A 286 -8.52 -3.31 43.61
N PRO A 287 -7.38 -2.57 43.67
CA PRO A 287 -6.98 -1.69 42.60
C PRO A 287 -6.50 -2.50 41.38
N SER A 288 -6.55 -1.90 40.19
CA SER A 288 -6.19 -2.51 38.91
C SER A 288 -4.93 -3.42 38.99
N GLY A 289 -3.77 -2.85 39.29
CA GLY A 289 -2.50 -3.57 39.41
C GLY A 289 -1.30 -2.70 39.04
N HIS A 290 -0.09 -3.25 39.21
CA HIS A 290 1.15 -2.65 38.71
C HIS A 290 1.63 -3.32 37.41
N ALA A 291 2.77 -2.90 36.86
CA ALA A 291 3.23 -3.34 35.54
C ALA A 291 3.24 -4.87 35.37
N LEU A 292 3.85 -5.60 36.32
CA LEU A 292 3.91 -7.06 36.28
C LEU A 292 2.52 -7.74 36.36
N ASP A 293 1.55 -7.16 37.07
CA ASP A 293 0.18 -7.71 37.07
C ASP A 293 -0.45 -7.61 35.67
N SER A 294 -0.16 -6.52 34.94
CA SER A 294 -0.61 -6.32 33.57
C SER A 294 0.09 -7.27 32.59
N GLU A 295 1.39 -7.53 32.78
CA GLU A 295 2.13 -8.55 32.02
C GLU A 295 1.49 -9.93 32.20
N ASP A 296 1.24 -10.34 33.44
CA ASP A 296 0.56 -11.61 33.76
C ASP A 296 -0.83 -11.71 33.13
N ALA A 297 -1.61 -10.61 33.15
CA ALA A 297 -2.96 -10.59 32.60
C ALA A 297 -2.97 -10.75 31.07
N VAL A 298 -1.98 -10.17 30.38
CA VAL A 298 -1.77 -10.33 28.94
C VAL A 298 -1.32 -11.77 28.64
N GLU A 299 -0.30 -12.26 29.34
CA GLU A 299 0.21 -13.62 29.13
C GLU A 299 -0.87 -14.68 29.38
N PHE A 300 -1.66 -14.53 30.44
CA PHE A 300 -2.80 -15.40 30.70
C PHE A 300 -3.83 -15.31 29.57
N GLY A 301 -4.14 -14.10 29.11
CA GLY A 301 -5.11 -13.89 28.04
C GLY A 301 -4.70 -14.56 26.74
N GLU A 302 -3.44 -14.44 26.33
CA GLU A 302 -2.90 -15.11 25.15
C GLU A 302 -2.89 -16.63 25.30
N ARG A 303 -2.44 -17.13 26.46
CA ARG A 303 -2.32 -18.58 26.72
C ARG A 303 -3.68 -19.29 26.72
N PHE A 304 -4.72 -18.63 27.24
CA PHE A 304 -6.02 -19.26 27.47
C PHE A 304 -7.14 -18.74 26.54
N ASP A 305 -6.78 -17.93 25.53
CA ASP A 305 -7.66 -17.32 24.54
C ASP A 305 -8.77 -16.45 25.18
N VAL A 306 -8.39 -15.57 26.10
CA VAL A 306 -9.28 -14.53 26.63
C VAL A 306 -9.28 -13.36 25.66
N LYS A 307 -10.44 -13.07 25.06
CA LYS A 307 -10.59 -12.03 24.04
C LYS A 307 -11.31 -10.82 24.59
N CYS A 308 -10.71 -9.65 24.41
CA CYS A 308 -11.43 -8.40 24.60
C CYS A 308 -12.22 -8.08 23.33
N MET A 309 -13.50 -7.77 23.50
CA MET A 309 -14.36 -7.37 22.39
C MET A 309 -14.34 -5.84 22.26
N CYS A 310 -13.77 -5.33 21.17
CA CYS A 310 -13.54 -3.90 20.99
C CYS A 310 -14.28 -3.34 19.76
N GLU A 311 -14.79 -2.13 19.90
CA GLU A 311 -15.15 -1.24 18.80
C GLU A 311 -14.04 -0.22 18.58
N THR A 312 -13.66 0.02 17.32
CA THR A 312 -12.50 0.87 17.02
C THR A 312 -12.89 2.25 16.52
N PHE A 313 -12.24 3.28 17.05
CA PHE A 313 -12.40 4.67 16.63
C PHE A 313 -11.04 5.26 16.20
N PRO A 314 -10.95 6.13 15.18
CA PRO A 314 -9.72 6.88 14.94
C PRO A 314 -9.49 7.92 16.05
N LEU A 315 -8.23 8.35 16.27
CA LEU A 315 -7.93 9.38 17.28
C LEU A 315 -8.71 10.69 17.04
N ALA A 316 -8.95 11.05 15.78
CA ALA A 316 -9.75 12.23 15.43
C ALA A 316 -11.21 12.17 15.92
N LYS A 317 -11.73 10.97 16.17
CA LYS A 317 -13.07 10.73 16.75
C LYS A 317 -12.99 10.38 18.24
N ALA A 318 -12.01 10.95 18.93
CA ALA A 318 -11.76 10.70 20.34
C ALA A 318 -12.96 10.99 21.25
N ASP A 319 -13.65 12.09 20.97
CA ASP A 319 -14.83 12.54 21.70
C ASP A 319 -16.03 11.61 21.46
N GLU A 320 -16.28 11.26 20.19
CA GLU A 320 -17.32 10.29 19.82
C GLU A 320 -17.11 8.94 20.52
N ALA A 321 -15.88 8.44 20.58
CA ALA A 321 -15.56 7.19 21.28
C ALA A 321 -15.83 7.29 22.80
N PHE A 322 -15.52 8.43 23.41
CA PHE A 322 -15.77 8.69 24.82
C PHE A 322 -17.28 8.76 25.12
N GLU A 323 -18.03 9.55 24.36
CA GLU A 323 -19.49 9.66 24.48
C GLU A 323 -20.20 8.33 24.19
N HIS A 324 -19.70 7.56 23.22
CA HIS A 324 -20.25 6.25 22.90
C HIS A 324 -20.11 5.28 24.08
N MET A 325 -18.95 5.29 24.75
CA MET A 325 -18.73 4.52 25.99
C MET A 325 -19.63 5.02 27.12
N MET A 326 -19.72 6.34 27.34
CA MET A 326 -20.53 6.93 28.41
C MET A 326 -22.03 6.67 28.24
N SER A 327 -22.52 6.59 27.01
CA SER A 327 -23.92 6.27 26.71
C SER A 327 -24.33 4.82 27.04
N GLY A 328 -23.38 3.96 27.37
CA GLY A 328 -23.61 2.52 27.60
C GLY A 328 -23.98 1.73 26.33
N LYS A 329 -23.89 2.36 25.14
CA LYS A 329 -24.17 1.74 23.83
C LYS A 329 -22.99 0.99 23.25
N ALA A 330 -21.77 1.27 23.71
CA ALA A 330 -20.59 0.51 23.35
C ALA A 330 -20.84 -0.96 23.63
N ARG A 331 -20.72 -1.81 22.60
CA ARG A 331 -21.06 -3.23 22.72
C ARG A 331 -20.25 -3.86 23.85
N PHE A 332 -18.97 -3.47 24.05
CA PHE A 332 -18.20 -3.76 25.26
C PHE A 332 -17.07 -2.75 25.60
N ARG A 333 -16.17 -2.44 24.65
CA ARG A 333 -15.04 -1.49 24.83
C ARG A 333 -14.84 -0.65 23.59
N ALA A 334 -14.48 0.63 23.76
CA ALA A 334 -14.04 1.48 22.66
C ALA A 334 -12.51 1.60 22.70
N THR A 335 -11.84 1.42 21.57
CA THR A 335 -10.39 1.48 21.46
C THR A 335 -9.97 2.32 20.27
N LYS A 336 -8.99 3.19 20.45
CA LYS A 336 -8.50 4.03 19.36
C LYS A 336 -7.47 3.29 18.52
N LYS A 337 -7.56 3.35 17.19
CA LYS A 337 -6.60 2.72 16.28
C LYS A 337 -6.05 3.75 15.29
N MET A 338 -4.73 3.79 15.14
CA MET A 338 -4.06 4.73 14.21
C MET A 338 -4.02 4.18 12.77
N THR A 339 -3.97 2.86 12.59
CA THR A 339 -3.95 2.21 11.27
C THR A 339 -5.11 1.23 11.07
N GLN A 340 -5.88 1.36 9.98
CA GLN A 340 -6.98 0.49 9.62
C GLN A 340 -6.58 -0.45 8.48
N LYS A 341 -6.92 -1.74 8.60
CA LYS A 341 -6.84 -2.67 7.46
C LYS A 341 -7.95 -2.31 6.47
N VAL A 342 -7.58 -2.06 5.21
CA VAL A 342 -8.51 -1.78 4.11
C VAL A 342 -8.35 -2.93 3.11
N GLY A 343 -9.28 -3.88 3.14
CA GLY A 343 -9.17 -5.12 2.35
C GLY A 343 -7.99 -6.01 2.72
N GLN A 344 -7.56 -6.87 1.79
CA GLN A 344 -6.57 -7.91 2.06
C GLN A 344 -5.15 -7.36 2.21
N TYR A 345 -4.74 -6.54 1.25
CA TYR A 345 -3.34 -6.16 1.07
C TYR A 345 -3.01 -4.70 1.42
N THR A 346 -4.01 -3.87 1.67
CA THR A 346 -3.81 -2.44 1.95
C THR A 346 -4.06 -2.14 3.44
N GLU A 347 -3.21 -1.30 4.01
CA GLU A 347 -3.42 -0.66 5.31
C GLU A 347 -3.47 0.85 5.11
N TYR A 348 -4.31 1.54 5.88
CA TYR A 348 -4.48 2.99 5.83
C TYR A 348 -4.29 3.58 7.22
N ASP A 349 -3.36 4.52 7.35
CA ASP A 349 -3.15 5.30 8.56
C ASP A 349 -3.93 6.62 8.44
N ALA A 350 -4.96 6.79 9.27
CA ALA A 350 -5.83 7.97 9.21
C ALA A 350 -5.18 9.22 9.79
N SER A 351 -4.16 9.10 10.64
CA SER A 351 -3.46 10.28 11.21
C SER A 351 -2.48 10.86 10.20
N THR A 352 -1.87 10.02 9.37
CA THR A 352 -0.90 10.44 8.35
C THR A 352 -1.48 10.49 6.93
N GLY A 353 -2.65 9.90 6.69
CA GLY A 353 -3.26 9.74 5.38
C GLY A 353 -2.51 8.77 4.46
N ILE A 354 -1.67 7.89 5.01
CA ILE A 354 -0.78 7.01 4.26
C ILE A 354 -1.44 5.66 4.05
N TYR A 355 -1.43 5.20 2.80
CA TYR A 355 -1.68 3.82 2.43
C TYR A 355 -0.36 3.05 2.36
N SER A 356 -0.32 1.82 2.87
CA SER A 356 0.83 0.92 2.80
C SER A 356 0.42 -0.48 2.35
N SER A 357 1.35 -1.19 1.73
CA SER A 357 1.18 -2.63 1.46
C SER A 357 1.42 -3.44 2.74
N ARG A 358 0.54 -4.41 2.99
CA ARG A 358 0.67 -5.38 4.10
C ARG A 358 1.54 -6.59 3.74
N VAL A 359 2.03 -6.66 2.51
CA VAL A 359 2.88 -7.76 2.06
C VAL A 359 4.30 -7.57 2.61
N PRO A 360 4.86 -8.58 3.31
CA PRO A 360 6.25 -8.54 3.77
C PRO A 360 7.24 -8.31 2.63
N TYR A 361 8.24 -7.48 2.87
CA TYR A 361 9.30 -7.17 1.90
C TYR A 361 10.67 -7.32 2.56
N SER A 362 11.48 -8.24 2.04
CA SER A 362 12.83 -8.49 2.53
C SER A 362 13.78 -8.69 1.34
N PRO A 363 14.26 -7.60 0.73
CA PRO A 363 15.03 -7.68 -0.51
C PRO A 363 16.41 -8.29 -0.28
N GLU A 364 16.89 -9.03 -1.26
CA GLU A 364 18.26 -9.51 -1.28
C GLU A 364 19.28 -8.37 -1.45
N SER A 365 20.45 -8.51 -0.82
CA SER A 365 21.56 -7.57 -1.01
C SER A 365 22.20 -7.76 -2.39
N ALA A 366 22.51 -6.65 -3.07
CA ALA A 366 23.19 -6.66 -4.37
C ALA A 366 24.24 -5.55 -4.46
N SER A 367 25.21 -5.70 -5.36
CA SER A 367 26.32 -4.73 -5.53
C SER A 367 26.21 -3.88 -6.80
N CYS A 368 25.53 -4.36 -7.84
CA CYS A 368 25.09 -3.59 -9.01
C CYS A 368 24.06 -4.43 -9.79
N ILE A 369 23.45 -3.86 -10.83
CA ILE A 369 22.47 -4.57 -11.67
C ILE A 369 23.10 -5.80 -12.35
N PHE A 370 24.32 -5.66 -12.91
CA PHE A 370 24.95 -6.76 -13.64
C PHE A 370 25.20 -7.97 -12.74
N GLU A 371 25.79 -7.75 -11.56
CA GLU A 371 26.03 -8.80 -10.56
C GLU A 371 24.71 -9.39 -10.01
N TYR A 372 23.69 -8.55 -9.80
CA TYR A 372 22.38 -9.02 -9.35
C TYR A 372 21.71 -9.98 -10.36
N LEU A 373 21.85 -9.69 -11.66
CA LEU A 373 21.25 -10.49 -12.72
C LEU A 373 22.08 -11.73 -13.09
N LEU A 374 23.40 -11.59 -13.18
CA LEU A 374 24.29 -12.58 -13.82
C LEU A 374 25.48 -13.00 -12.93
N GLY A 375 25.64 -12.43 -11.74
CA GLY A 375 26.78 -12.72 -10.84
C GLY A 375 26.87 -14.20 -10.49
N SER A 376 25.72 -14.83 -10.17
CA SER A 376 25.61 -16.26 -9.84
C SER A 376 25.47 -17.21 -11.03
N VAL A 377 25.47 -16.69 -12.27
CA VAL A 377 25.33 -17.50 -13.49
C VAL A 377 26.70 -18.04 -13.92
N GLY A 378 26.79 -19.36 -14.14
CA GLY A 378 27.98 -20.00 -14.73
C GLY A 378 28.09 -19.70 -16.23
N PHE A 379 29.31 -19.63 -16.77
CA PHE A 379 29.51 -19.37 -18.21
C PHE A 379 29.03 -20.54 -19.09
N ASP A 380 28.94 -21.73 -18.52
CA ASP A 380 28.43 -22.98 -19.09
C ASP A 380 26.92 -23.17 -18.90
N ASP A 381 26.23 -22.22 -18.26
CA ASP A 381 24.78 -22.29 -18.07
C ASP A 381 24.06 -22.28 -19.44
N ALA A 382 23.56 -23.46 -19.81
CA ALA A 382 22.94 -23.73 -21.10
C ALA A 382 21.46 -23.34 -21.18
N GLN A 383 20.89 -22.79 -20.11
CA GLN A 383 19.48 -22.43 -20.10
C GLN A 383 19.21 -21.27 -21.07
N GLU A 384 18.37 -21.51 -22.08
CA GLU A 384 17.91 -20.48 -23.02
C GLU A 384 17.17 -19.37 -22.25
N VAL A 385 17.58 -18.11 -22.43
CA VAL A 385 16.97 -16.94 -21.76
C VAL A 385 16.29 -16.00 -22.73
N LEU A 386 16.83 -15.84 -23.94
CA LEU A 386 16.24 -15.00 -24.98
C LEU A 386 16.16 -15.74 -26.32
N ARG A 387 15.05 -15.53 -27.03
CA ARG A 387 14.82 -16.02 -28.39
C ARG A 387 14.26 -14.92 -29.27
N GLU A 388 14.80 -14.74 -30.47
CA GLU A 388 14.21 -13.92 -31.52
C GLU A 388 13.38 -14.80 -32.46
N CYS A 389 12.05 -14.72 -32.38
CA CYS A 389 11.16 -15.62 -33.12
C CYS A 389 11.29 -15.48 -34.64
N ALA A 390 11.60 -14.28 -35.14
CA ALA A 390 11.72 -14.02 -36.58
C ALA A 390 13.00 -14.61 -37.20
N SER A 391 14.11 -14.62 -36.46
CA SER A 391 15.42 -15.09 -36.95
C SER A 391 15.76 -16.50 -36.48
N GLY A 392 15.07 -17.01 -35.44
CA GLY A 392 15.41 -18.26 -34.77
C GLY A 392 16.65 -18.15 -33.87
N ARG A 393 17.29 -16.97 -33.76
CA ARG A 393 18.44 -16.77 -32.88
C ARG A 393 18.04 -16.95 -31.42
N THR A 394 18.87 -17.65 -30.67
CA THR A 394 18.73 -17.84 -29.22
C THR A 394 20.04 -17.52 -28.52
N ILE A 395 19.96 -17.29 -27.21
CA ILE A 395 21.13 -17.14 -26.35
C ILE A 395 20.84 -17.73 -24.97
N SER A 396 21.79 -18.48 -24.42
CA SER A 396 21.70 -19.00 -23.04
C SER A 396 22.11 -17.96 -22.01
N LEU A 397 21.81 -18.20 -20.73
CA LEU A 397 22.29 -17.36 -19.62
C LEU A 397 23.81 -17.24 -19.59
N GLY A 398 24.53 -18.36 -19.72
CA GLY A 398 25.99 -18.39 -19.72
C GLY A 398 26.59 -17.64 -20.92
N GLN A 399 26.01 -17.84 -22.11
CA GLN A 399 26.41 -17.12 -23.31
C GLN A 399 26.09 -15.63 -23.23
N LEU A 400 24.95 -15.23 -22.65
CA LEU A 400 24.59 -13.82 -22.45
C LEU A 400 25.60 -13.13 -21.53
N LYS A 401 25.96 -13.77 -20.40
CA LYS A 401 27.00 -13.28 -19.49
C LYS A 401 28.34 -13.14 -20.19
N LEU A 402 28.81 -14.19 -20.87
CA LEU A 402 30.09 -14.18 -21.57
C LEU A 402 30.13 -13.09 -22.65
N THR A 403 29.09 -13.02 -23.48
CA THR A 403 29.00 -12.05 -24.60
C THR A 403 28.95 -10.62 -24.08
N ALA A 404 28.20 -10.36 -23.01
CA ALA A 404 28.17 -9.05 -22.35
C ALA A 404 29.53 -8.68 -21.76
N GLN A 405 30.25 -9.62 -21.12
CA GLN A 405 31.60 -9.38 -20.59
C GLN A 405 32.62 -9.10 -21.71
N ARG A 406 32.58 -9.86 -22.81
CA ARG A 406 33.45 -9.65 -23.98
C ARG A 406 33.29 -8.24 -24.56
N LEU A 407 32.03 -7.81 -24.75
CA LEU A 407 31.76 -6.46 -25.23
C LEU A 407 32.11 -5.41 -24.17
N GLY A 408 31.76 -5.63 -22.90
CA GLY A 408 32.00 -4.69 -21.80
C GLY A 408 33.49 -4.37 -21.61
N VAL A 409 34.35 -5.39 -21.62
CA VAL A 409 35.81 -5.20 -21.61
C VAL A 409 36.27 -4.45 -22.86
N GLY A 410 35.68 -4.74 -24.02
CA GLY A 410 35.90 -4.00 -25.27
C GLY A 410 35.56 -2.51 -25.16
N LEU A 411 34.43 -2.16 -24.55
CA LEU A 411 34.00 -0.78 -24.32
C LEU A 411 35.01 -0.01 -23.44
N ILE A 412 35.56 -0.68 -22.42
CA ILE A 412 36.59 -0.09 -21.56
C ILE A 412 37.91 0.04 -22.33
N ARG A 413 38.43 -1.06 -22.90
CA ARG A 413 39.79 -1.11 -23.45
C ARG A 413 39.93 -0.45 -24.81
N LYS A 414 38.98 -0.66 -25.71
CA LYS A 414 39.03 -0.20 -27.12
C LYS A 414 38.30 1.13 -27.30
N CYS A 415 37.14 1.32 -26.67
CA CYS A 415 36.43 2.61 -26.74
C CYS A 415 36.88 3.63 -25.68
N LYS A 416 37.71 3.22 -24.70
CA LYS A 416 38.23 4.07 -23.61
C LYS A 416 37.13 4.71 -22.75
N LEU A 417 35.98 4.03 -22.64
CA LEU A 417 34.89 4.47 -21.78
C LEU A 417 35.22 4.22 -20.31
N ARG A 418 34.78 5.12 -19.45
CA ARG A 418 35.00 5.07 -18.00
C ARG A 418 33.67 4.90 -17.27
N PRO A 419 33.66 4.32 -16.05
CA PRO A 419 32.47 4.31 -15.23
C PRO A 419 31.86 5.71 -15.10
N GLY A 420 30.53 5.78 -15.20
CA GLY A 420 29.80 7.04 -15.26
C GLY A 420 29.73 7.69 -16.64
N ASP A 421 30.46 7.26 -17.67
CA ASP A 421 30.18 7.73 -19.04
C ASP A 421 28.79 7.27 -19.51
N THR A 422 28.16 8.05 -20.40
CA THR A 422 26.85 7.72 -20.96
C THR A 422 26.97 7.09 -22.34
N VAL A 423 26.22 6.02 -22.59
CA VAL A 423 25.99 5.45 -23.93
C VAL A 423 24.50 5.51 -24.27
N LEU A 424 24.18 5.56 -25.55
CA LEU A 424 22.80 5.57 -26.04
C LEU A 424 22.50 4.28 -26.80
N LEU A 425 21.45 3.57 -26.39
CA LEU A 425 20.90 2.47 -27.16
C LEU A 425 19.72 3.01 -28.00
N TYR A 426 19.93 3.08 -29.31
CA TYR A 426 18.91 3.39 -30.32
C TYR A 426 18.58 2.11 -31.08
N LEU A 427 17.99 1.16 -30.36
CA LEU A 427 17.77 -0.22 -30.77
C LEU A 427 16.35 -0.66 -30.43
N TYR A 428 15.79 -1.57 -31.22
CA TYR A 428 14.58 -2.30 -30.84
C TYR A 428 14.92 -3.49 -29.94
N SER A 429 13.90 -4.11 -29.35
CA SER A 429 14.05 -5.36 -28.59
C SER A 429 14.71 -6.44 -29.46
N SER A 430 15.85 -6.94 -29.02
CA SER A 430 16.65 -7.98 -29.68
C SER A 430 17.65 -8.57 -28.67
N ILE A 431 18.31 -9.67 -29.04
CA ILE A 431 19.44 -10.20 -28.27
C ILE A 431 20.57 -9.17 -28.24
N ASP A 432 20.81 -8.46 -29.34
CA ASP A 432 21.88 -7.45 -29.42
C ASP A 432 21.60 -6.24 -28.50
N PHE A 433 20.33 -5.87 -28.29
CA PHE A 433 19.94 -4.88 -27.28
C PHE A 433 20.34 -5.35 -25.88
N ALA A 434 20.00 -6.59 -25.51
CA ALA A 434 20.31 -7.15 -24.20
C ALA A 434 21.82 -7.21 -23.96
N VAL A 435 22.59 -7.67 -24.96
CA VAL A 435 24.05 -7.71 -24.91
C VAL A 435 24.64 -6.32 -24.74
N ALA A 436 24.22 -5.32 -25.53
CA ALA A 436 24.73 -3.95 -25.44
C ALA A 436 24.41 -3.30 -24.09
N LEU A 437 23.19 -3.52 -23.57
CA LEU A 437 22.75 -3.02 -22.28
C LEU A 437 23.60 -3.61 -21.14
N LEU A 438 23.70 -4.94 -21.07
CA LEU A 438 24.41 -5.64 -20.00
C LEU A 438 25.92 -5.42 -20.09
N ALA A 439 26.50 -5.33 -21.29
CA ALA A 439 27.90 -4.96 -21.47
C ALA A 439 28.20 -3.54 -20.95
N SER A 440 27.26 -2.62 -21.14
CA SER A 440 27.37 -1.25 -20.64
C SER A 440 27.27 -1.21 -19.11
N GLN A 441 26.35 -2.00 -18.53
CA GLN A 441 26.26 -2.16 -17.07
C GLN A 441 27.49 -2.83 -16.46
N PHE A 442 28.04 -3.86 -17.11
CA PHE A 442 29.30 -4.49 -16.72
C PHE A 442 30.44 -3.46 -16.65
N ALA A 443 30.49 -2.54 -17.62
CA ALA A 443 31.49 -1.48 -17.69
C ALA A 443 31.21 -0.27 -16.78
N GLY A 444 30.12 -0.27 -16.01
CA GLY A 444 29.74 0.83 -15.12
C GLY A 444 29.20 2.07 -15.83
N LEU A 445 28.65 1.91 -17.03
CA LEU A 445 28.18 3.01 -17.88
C LEU A 445 26.71 3.34 -17.60
N ARG A 446 26.36 4.63 -17.73
CA ARG A 446 24.98 5.10 -17.79
C ARG A 446 24.38 4.78 -19.15
N VAL A 447 23.19 4.19 -19.20
CA VAL A 447 22.55 3.81 -20.46
C VAL A 447 21.30 4.64 -20.72
N ALA A 448 21.36 5.51 -21.72
CA ALA A 448 20.20 6.17 -22.29
C ALA A 448 19.48 5.26 -23.28
N LEU A 449 18.15 5.28 -23.24
CA LEU A 449 17.29 4.38 -24.02
C LEU A 449 16.35 5.20 -24.90
N ALA A 450 16.52 5.14 -26.21
CA ALA A 450 15.73 5.93 -27.14
C ALA A 450 14.90 5.08 -28.08
N ASN A 451 13.71 5.57 -28.41
CA ASN A 451 12.83 4.95 -29.38
C ASN A 451 13.44 5.06 -30.79
N PRO A 452 13.69 3.94 -31.50
CA PRO A 452 14.16 3.98 -32.89
C PRO A 452 13.20 4.64 -33.88
N ASP A 453 11.95 4.90 -33.49
CA ASP A 453 10.94 5.61 -34.29
C ASP A 453 10.94 7.13 -34.09
N TYR A 454 11.79 7.67 -33.21
CA TYR A 454 11.93 9.12 -33.08
C TYR A 454 12.32 9.81 -34.39
N LEU A 455 11.71 10.98 -34.60
CA LEU A 455 12.11 11.90 -35.64
C LEU A 455 13.54 12.40 -35.39
N SER A 456 14.22 12.89 -36.43
CA SER A 456 15.58 13.40 -36.31
C SER A 456 15.68 14.56 -35.30
N THR A 457 14.64 15.37 -35.16
CA THR A 457 14.54 16.48 -34.19
C THR A 457 14.46 15.97 -32.75
N GLU A 458 13.66 14.94 -32.48
CA GLU A 458 13.52 14.31 -31.17
C GLU A 458 14.81 13.57 -30.78
N LEU A 459 15.41 12.85 -31.73
CA LEU A 459 16.68 12.16 -31.54
C LEU A 459 17.82 13.16 -31.26
N LYS A 460 17.84 14.31 -31.94
CA LYS A 460 18.79 15.40 -31.67
C LYS A 460 18.62 15.96 -30.26
N HIS A 461 17.39 16.10 -29.78
CA HIS A 461 17.11 16.51 -28.39
C HIS A 461 17.63 15.48 -27.39
N VAL A 462 17.29 14.19 -27.58
CA VAL A 462 17.79 13.06 -26.76
C VAL A 462 19.31 13.05 -26.67
N TYR A 463 19.99 13.18 -27.81
CA TYR A 463 21.45 13.18 -27.90
C TYR A 463 22.06 14.39 -27.17
N ARG A 464 21.50 15.59 -27.36
CA ARG A 464 21.96 16.81 -26.67
C ARG A 464 21.78 16.75 -25.15
N LEU A 465 20.68 16.17 -24.68
CA LEU A 465 20.38 16.04 -23.26
C LEU A 465 21.33 15.07 -22.57
N THR A 466 21.55 13.90 -23.18
CA THR A 466 22.29 12.78 -22.55
C THR A 466 23.78 12.77 -22.87
N LYS A 467 24.21 13.48 -23.94
CA LYS A 467 25.61 13.61 -24.39
C LYS A 467 26.35 12.26 -24.42
N PRO A 468 25.80 11.23 -25.09
CA PRO A 468 26.39 9.90 -25.05
C PRO A 468 27.75 9.88 -25.78
N LYS A 469 28.73 9.19 -25.20
CA LYS A 469 30.06 8.96 -25.78
C LYS A 469 30.01 8.00 -26.97
N ARG A 470 29.09 7.03 -26.92
CA ARG A 470 28.84 6.04 -27.98
C ARG A 470 27.34 5.80 -28.15
N VAL A 471 26.93 5.46 -29.37
CA VAL A 471 25.55 5.16 -29.74
C VAL A 471 25.49 3.79 -30.40
N PHE A 472 24.77 2.85 -29.80
CA PHE A 472 24.47 1.56 -30.40
C PHE A 472 23.29 1.70 -31.36
N VAL A 473 23.46 1.21 -32.58
CA VAL A 473 22.48 1.38 -33.65
C VAL A 473 22.56 0.23 -34.65
N THR A 474 21.43 -0.09 -35.27
CA THR A 474 21.38 -1.01 -36.42
C THR A 474 21.71 -0.25 -37.72
N SER A 475 22.47 -0.84 -38.64
CA SER A 475 22.93 -0.24 -39.89
C SER A 475 21.81 0.47 -40.67
N LYS A 476 20.61 -0.15 -40.74
CA LYS A 476 19.41 0.41 -41.40
C LYS A 476 18.93 1.77 -40.86
N TYR A 477 19.31 2.15 -39.65
CA TYR A 477 18.89 3.42 -39.03
C TYR A 477 19.97 4.50 -39.04
N MET A 478 21.17 4.23 -39.53
CA MET A 478 22.28 5.19 -39.55
C MET A 478 21.91 6.51 -40.25
N SER A 479 21.11 6.47 -41.31
CA SER A 479 20.68 7.66 -42.05
C SER A 479 19.86 8.61 -41.17
N ARG A 480 19.08 8.11 -40.20
CA ARG A 480 18.34 8.93 -39.23
C ARG A 480 19.28 9.65 -38.27
N LEU A 481 20.34 8.98 -37.82
CA LEU A 481 21.36 9.56 -36.93
C LEU A 481 22.18 10.63 -37.66
N SER A 482 22.52 10.39 -38.92
CA SER A 482 23.19 11.37 -39.78
C SER A 482 22.33 12.64 -39.94
N ARG A 483 21.02 12.50 -40.21
CA ARG A 483 20.07 13.63 -40.27
C ARG A 483 19.92 14.36 -38.92
N ALA A 484 20.16 13.69 -37.80
CA ALA A 484 20.19 14.29 -36.47
C ALA A 484 21.55 14.96 -36.15
N ALA A 485 22.49 14.99 -37.12
CA ALA A 485 23.86 15.51 -36.99
C ALA A 485 24.71 14.76 -35.95
N ILE A 486 24.52 13.44 -35.84
CA ILE A 486 25.33 12.56 -34.98
C ILE A 486 26.48 11.97 -35.82
N ALA A 487 27.72 12.18 -35.38
CA ALA A 487 28.92 11.79 -36.13
C ALA A 487 29.13 10.27 -36.14
N GLY A 488 29.54 9.72 -37.30
CA GLY A 488 29.80 8.29 -37.50
C GLY A 488 30.77 7.68 -36.48
N GLN A 489 31.78 8.44 -36.06
CA GLN A 489 32.76 8.02 -35.05
C GLN A 489 32.17 7.68 -33.68
N THR A 490 30.94 8.10 -33.41
CA THR A 490 30.23 7.79 -32.15
C THR A 490 29.43 6.49 -32.25
N LEU A 491 29.28 5.91 -33.44
CA LEU A 491 28.37 4.80 -33.70
C LEU A 491 29.04 3.44 -33.46
N ILE A 492 28.26 2.53 -32.87
CA ILE A 492 28.58 1.10 -32.74
C ILE A 492 27.45 0.32 -33.42
N LEU A 493 27.77 -0.38 -34.50
CA LEU A 493 26.81 -1.22 -35.21
C LEU A 493 26.58 -2.53 -34.49
N THR A 494 25.31 -2.89 -34.35
CA THR A 494 24.89 -4.19 -33.80
C THR A 494 24.85 -5.28 -34.86
N ASP A 495 24.69 -4.91 -36.12
CA ASP A 495 24.56 -5.78 -37.29
C ASP A 495 25.58 -5.41 -38.38
N GLY A 496 25.96 -6.39 -39.19
CA GLY A 496 26.82 -6.20 -40.36
C GLY A 496 28.31 -5.96 -40.05
N ASP A 497 29.08 -5.75 -41.13
CA ASP A 497 30.49 -5.34 -41.08
C ASP A 497 30.60 -3.81 -41.24
N VAL A 498 31.66 -3.21 -40.70
CA VAL A 498 31.98 -1.78 -40.83
C VAL A 498 32.67 -1.45 -42.15
N ALA A 499 32.90 -2.44 -43.02
CA ALA A 499 33.53 -2.27 -44.32
C ALA A 499 32.81 -1.19 -45.15
N GLY A 500 33.48 -0.05 -45.35
CA GLY A 500 32.94 1.11 -46.09
C GLY A 500 32.46 2.28 -45.22
N PHE A 501 32.39 2.15 -43.89
CA PHE A 501 31.97 3.22 -42.98
C PHE A 501 33.14 3.77 -42.16
N GLY A 502 33.75 4.87 -42.63
CA GLY A 502 34.85 5.54 -41.91
C GLY A 502 34.49 5.95 -40.48
N GLY A 503 35.27 5.49 -39.50
CA GLY A 503 35.12 5.84 -38.08
C GLY A 503 34.08 5.03 -37.29
N VAL A 504 33.28 4.18 -37.93
CA VAL A 504 32.25 3.39 -37.25
C VAL A 504 32.85 2.10 -36.68
N SER A 505 32.43 1.69 -35.48
CA SER A 505 32.80 0.39 -34.87
C SER A 505 31.63 -0.59 -34.95
N SER A 506 31.88 -1.90 -34.83
CA SER A 506 30.81 -2.90 -34.63
C SER A 506 30.98 -3.61 -33.29
N ILE A 507 29.91 -4.22 -32.78
CA ILE A 507 29.99 -5.09 -31.60
C ILE A 507 31.08 -6.15 -31.80
N LYS A 508 31.13 -6.77 -32.98
CA LYS A 508 32.12 -7.81 -33.33
C LYS A 508 33.56 -7.29 -33.25
N SER A 509 33.84 -6.08 -33.75
CA SER A 509 35.19 -5.51 -33.68
C SER A 509 35.63 -5.15 -32.25
N LEU A 510 34.66 -4.90 -31.36
CA LEU A 510 34.93 -4.49 -29.97
C LEU A 510 35.12 -5.67 -29.01
N MET A 511 34.49 -6.81 -29.26
CA MET A 511 34.62 -8.00 -28.40
C MET A 511 36.10 -8.40 -28.17
N VAL A 512 36.41 -8.82 -26.94
CA VAL A 512 37.67 -9.48 -26.58
C VAL A 512 37.51 -11.01 -26.64
N ASP A 513 38.59 -11.75 -26.42
CA ASP A 513 38.58 -13.22 -26.28
C ASP A 513 37.93 -13.69 -24.97
N ASP A 514 37.58 -14.97 -24.90
CA ASP A 514 36.83 -15.54 -23.78
C ASP A 514 37.63 -15.56 -22.47
N SER A 515 38.92 -15.88 -22.51
CA SER A 515 39.78 -15.90 -21.31
C SER A 515 39.84 -14.52 -20.66
N THR A 516 40.11 -13.48 -21.46
CA THR A 516 40.09 -12.09 -20.99
C THR A 516 38.73 -11.71 -20.40
N ALA A 517 37.64 -12.14 -21.03
CA ALA A 517 36.30 -11.80 -20.56
C ALA A 517 35.95 -12.50 -19.24
N GLN A 518 36.28 -13.78 -19.08
CA GLN A 518 35.96 -14.60 -17.91
C GLN A 518 36.69 -14.14 -16.64
N GLU A 519 37.93 -13.65 -16.77
CA GLU A 519 38.72 -13.11 -15.65
C GLU A 519 38.27 -11.71 -15.20
N ALA A 520 37.55 -10.98 -16.08
CA ALA A 520 37.14 -9.62 -15.80
C ALA A 520 35.96 -9.55 -14.83
N LYS A 521 36.01 -8.58 -13.90
CA LYS A 521 34.96 -8.33 -12.92
C LYS A 521 34.11 -7.14 -13.34
N ALA A 522 32.80 -7.21 -13.07
CA ALA A 522 31.91 -6.10 -13.32
C ALA A 522 32.29 -4.90 -12.45
N HIS A 523 32.10 -3.70 -12.98
CA HIS A 523 32.21 -2.49 -12.19
C HIS A 523 31.11 -2.45 -11.11
N LYS A 524 31.51 -2.13 -9.87
CA LYS A 524 30.61 -1.92 -8.74
C LYS A 524 30.61 -0.43 -8.41
N PRO A 525 29.47 0.27 -8.54
CA PRO A 525 29.38 1.67 -8.17
C PRO A 525 29.64 1.83 -6.66
N ALA A 526 30.17 2.99 -6.25
CA ALA A 526 30.40 3.27 -4.84
C ALA A 526 29.06 3.43 -4.09
N ASN A 527 28.02 3.86 -4.80
CA ASN A 527 26.66 4.00 -4.28
C ASN A 527 25.63 3.43 -5.28
N LEU A 528 24.76 2.53 -4.81
CA LEU A 528 23.69 1.97 -5.65
C LEU A 528 22.66 3.02 -6.12
N ASN A 529 22.63 4.20 -5.51
CA ASN A 529 21.83 5.34 -5.96
C ASN A 529 22.48 6.09 -7.15
N GLU A 530 23.63 5.64 -7.66
CA GLU A 530 24.15 6.11 -8.95
C GLU A 530 23.20 5.72 -10.09
N THR A 531 23.03 6.65 -11.05
CA THR A 531 22.10 6.48 -12.17
C THR A 531 22.59 5.36 -13.08
N ALA A 532 21.75 4.37 -13.35
CA ALA A 532 22.04 3.26 -14.26
C ALA A 532 21.39 3.47 -15.62
N TYR A 533 20.11 3.83 -15.63
CA TYR A 533 19.30 3.99 -16.84
C TYR A 533 18.69 5.38 -16.96
N LEU A 534 18.56 5.81 -18.22
CA LEU A 534 17.93 7.05 -18.65
C LEU A 534 16.86 6.76 -19.72
N PRO A 535 15.77 6.02 -19.40
CA PRO A 535 14.63 5.92 -20.30
C PRO A 535 13.94 7.27 -20.46
N PHE A 536 13.40 7.50 -21.65
CA PHE A 536 12.67 8.72 -21.93
C PHE A 536 11.18 8.56 -21.66
N SER A 537 10.65 9.40 -20.77
CA SER A 537 9.20 9.53 -20.61
C SER A 537 8.68 10.55 -21.63
N SER A 538 7.55 10.22 -22.25
CA SER A 538 6.96 11.03 -23.32
C SER A 538 6.45 12.39 -22.83
N GLY A 539 6.43 12.63 -21.52
CA GLY A 539 5.78 13.77 -20.91
C GLY A 539 4.32 13.91 -21.37
N THR A 540 3.64 14.92 -20.88
CA THR A 540 2.31 15.32 -21.37
C THR A 540 2.29 16.76 -21.89
N THR A 541 3.34 17.49 -21.51
CA THR A 541 3.68 18.89 -21.79
C THR A 541 4.43 19.24 -23.09
N GLY A 542 5.44 18.41 -23.44
CA GLY A 542 6.65 18.89 -24.14
C GLY A 542 7.59 17.78 -24.64
N LEU A 543 8.86 18.14 -24.92
CA LEU A 543 9.88 17.21 -25.42
C LEU A 543 10.18 16.08 -24.41
N PRO A 544 10.58 14.88 -24.87
CA PRO A 544 10.89 13.75 -23.99
C PRO A 544 11.90 14.12 -22.89
N LYS A 545 11.63 13.67 -21.66
CA LYS A 545 12.52 13.88 -20.50
C LYS A 545 13.23 12.56 -20.17
N ALA A 546 14.52 12.61 -19.85
CA ALA A 546 15.27 11.44 -19.41
C ALA A 546 15.06 11.23 -17.90
N VAL A 547 14.49 10.09 -17.52
CA VAL A 547 14.21 9.73 -16.12
C VAL A 547 15.44 9.05 -15.52
N GLU A 548 15.91 9.51 -14.36
CA GLU A 548 17.07 8.93 -13.68
C GLU A 548 16.68 7.72 -12.83
N ILE A 549 16.90 6.52 -13.36
CA ILE A 549 16.69 5.26 -12.65
C ILE A 549 18.04 4.73 -12.18
N SER A 550 18.19 4.54 -10.87
CA SER A 550 19.42 4.04 -10.25
C SER A 550 19.55 2.52 -10.27
N HIS A 551 20.74 1.99 -9.94
CA HIS A 551 20.90 0.56 -9.69
C HIS A 551 19.95 0.06 -8.60
N SER A 552 19.86 0.81 -7.49
CA SER A 552 18.96 0.52 -6.38
C SER A 552 17.50 0.44 -6.82
N ASN A 553 17.04 1.36 -7.67
CA ASN A 553 15.65 1.35 -8.14
C ASN A 553 15.30 0.10 -8.95
N VAL A 554 16.19 -0.31 -9.86
CA VAL A 554 15.99 -1.51 -10.68
C VAL A 554 15.98 -2.77 -9.83
N ILE A 555 16.95 -2.92 -8.93
CA ILE A 555 17.05 -4.08 -8.03
C ILE A 555 15.80 -4.17 -7.15
N ASN A 556 15.42 -3.07 -6.48
CA ASN A 556 14.24 -3.05 -5.63
C ASN A 556 12.95 -3.32 -6.42
N MET A 557 12.83 -2.85 -7.65
CA MET A 557 11.65 -3.15 -8.47
C MET A 557 11.53 -4.64 -8.79
N ILE A 558 12.64 -5.32 -9.09
CA ILE A 558 12.65 -6.76 -9.35
C ILE A 558 12.39 -7.55 -8.07
N GLU A 559 12.96 -7.12 -6.93
CA GLU A 559 12.67 -7.72 -5.63
C GLU A 559 11.21 -7.52 -5.22
N ILE A 560 10.63 -6.35 -5.45
CA ILE A 560 9.20 -6.07 -5.24
C ILE A 560 8.35 -7.08 -6.03
N PHE A 561 8.67 -7.28 -7.30
CA PHE A 561 8.00 -8.26 -8.16
C PHE A 561 8.12 -9.69 -7.61
N ARG A 562 9.31 -10.11 -7.16
CA ARG A 562 9.52 -11.45 -6.55
C ARG A 562 8.75 -11.63 -5.23
N HIS A 563 8.54 -10.56 -4.47
CA HIS A 563 7.81 -10.58 -3.21
C HIS A 563 6.31 -10.34 -3.37
N THR A 564 5.82 -10.04 -4.57
CA THR A 564 4.39 -9.80 -4.82
C THR A 564 3.68 -11.15 -5.00
N PRO A 565 2.76 -11.53 -4.09
CA PRO A 565 2.03 -12.78 -4.20
C PRO A 565 1.22 -12.85 -5.49
N ALA A 566 1.15 -14.04 -6.10
CA ALA A 566 0.34 -14.34 -7.27
C ALA A 566 0.59 -13.47 -8.52
N LEU A 567 1.63 -12.62 -8.54
CA LEU A 567 1.98 -11.82 -9.71
C LEU A 567 2.50 -12.67 -10.88
N PHE A 568 3.22 -13.75 -10.56
CA PHE A 568 3.81 -14.65 -11.54
C PHE A 568 3.28 -16.08 -11.38
N PRO A 569 3.23 -16.83 -12.49
CA PRO A 569 2.70 -18.18 -12.49
C PRO A 569 3.53 -19.11 -11.62
N LYS A 570 2.85 -19.96 -10.84
CA LYS A 570 3.42 -21.09 -10.11
C LYS A 570 2.92 -22.39 -10.71
N ALA A 571 3.62 -23.48 -10.43
CA ALA A 571 3.14 -24.83 -10.73
C ALA A 571 1.87 -25.13 -9.91
N ASP A 572 1.10 -26.13 -10.34
CA ASP A 572 -0.22 -26.43 -9.75
C ASP A 572 -0.09 -26.95 -8.30
N ASP A 573 1.07 -27.49 -7.94
CA ASP A 573 1.46 -27.88 -6.58
C ASP A 573 2.01 -26.72 -5.73
N GLY A 574 2.02 -25.50 -6.27
CA GLY A 574 2.54 -24.29 -5.61
C GLY A 574 4.05 -24.08 -5.73
N SER A 575 4.78 -24.98 -6.38
CA SER A 575 6.22 -24.84 -6.62
C SER A 575 6.54 -23.79 -7.69
N GLU A 576 7.79 -23.33 -7.72
CA GLU A 576 8.24 -22.35 -8.72
C GLU A 576 8.28 -22.99 -10.11
N GLU A 577 7.57 -22.39 -11.07
CA GLU A 577 7.62 -22.78 -12.47
C GLU A 577 8.52 -21.82 -13.25
N GLN A 578 9.26 -22.31 -14.25
CA GLN A 578 10.03 -21.42 -15.11
C GLN A 578 9.12 -20.38 -15.78
N PHE A 579 9.40 -19.10 -15.54
CA PHE A 579 8.71 -17.99 -16.19
C PHE A 579 8.99 -18.00 -17.70
N ARG A 580 7.94 -18.02 -18.54
CA ARG A 580 8.03 -18.02 -20.01
C ARG A 580 7.10 -16.98 -20.59
N THR A 581 7.64 -16.01 -21.31
CA THR A 581 6.86 -14.93 -21.91
C THR A 581 7.19 -14.70 -23.38
N LEU A 582 6.21 -14.19 -24.13
CA LEU A 582 6.35 -13.74 -25.52
C LEU A 582 6.05 -12.24 -25.59
N THR A 583 7.08 -11.45 -25.87
CA THR A 583 6.99 -9.99 -25.86
C THR A 583 7.17 -9.38 -27.25
N PHE A 584 6.32 -8.41 -27.54
CA PHE A 584 6.49 -7.44 -28.63
C PHE A 584 6.78 -6.03 -28.08
N LEU A 585 6.79 -5.88 -26.75
CA LEU A 585 6.94 -4.60 -26.08
C LEU A 585 8.41 -4.13 -26.18
N PRO A 586 8.62 -2.81 -26.29
CA PRO A 586 9.95 -2.25 -26.54
C PRO A 586 10.84 -2.22 -25.29
N PHE A 587 12.02 -2.85 -25.34
CA PHE A 587 13.01 -2.83 -24.25
C PHE A 587 13.58 -1.43 -23.95
N PHE A 588 13.45 -0.45 -24.85
CA PHE A 588 13.81 0.93 -24.55
C PHE A 588 12.80 1.63 -23.61
N HIS A 589 11.62 1.04 -23.39
CA HIS A 589 10.68 1.46 -22.35
C HIS A 589 10.82 0.62 -21.09
N ALA A 590 10.67 1.27 -19.94
CA ALA A 590 10.87 0.66 -18.63
C ALA A 590 9.96 -0.56 -18.38
N TYR A 591 8.76 -0.59 -18.99
CA TYR A 591 7.84 -1.72 -18.86
C TYR A 591 8.46 -3.05 -19.34
N ALA A 592 8.90 -3.12 -20.59
CA ALA A 592 9.52 -4.34 -21.11
C ALA A 592 10.95 -4.51 -20.60
N LEU A 593 11.70 -3.41 -20.39
CA LEU A 593 13.05 -3.46 -19.82
C LEU A 593 13.07 -4.24 -18.50
N ILE A 594 12.19 -3.89 -17.56
CA ILE A 594 12.20 -4.48 -16.23
C ILE A 594 11.49 -5.83 -16.25
N LEU A 595 10.26 -5.89 -16.74
CA LEU A 595 9.42 -7.08 -16.62
C LEU A 595 9.78 -8.20 -17.63
N MET A 596 10.23 -7.83 -18.83
CA MET A 596 10.47 -8.78 -19.93
C MET A 596 11.95 -9.04 -20.22
N LEU A 597 12.88 -8.28 -19.61
CA LEU A 597 14.32 -8.54 -19.77
C LEU A 597 14.99 -8.80 -18.42
N HIS A 598 14.89 -7.89 -17.46
CA HIS A 598 15.60 -8.05 -16.19
C HIS A 598 14.99 -9.14 -15.30
N TYR A 599 13.67 -9.13 -15.10
CA TYR A 599 12.99 -10.11 -14.27
C TYR A 599 13.23 -11.55 -14.77
N PRO A 600 13.07 -11.88 -16.08
CA PRO A 600 13.33 -13.22 -16.58
C PRO A 600 14.79 -13.65 -16.42
N ILE A 601 15.77 -12.74 -16.60
CA ILE A 601 17.18 -13.08 -16.33
C ILE A 601 17.36 -13.43 -14.85
N ARG A 602 16.85 -12.60 -13.93
CA ARG A 602 16.98 -12.83 -12.47
C ARG A 602 16.27 -14.10 -12.01
N ALA A 603 15.08 -14.35 -12.55
CA ALA A 603 14.23 -15.48 -12.19
C ALA A 603 14.63 -16.77 -12.91
N ARG A 604 15.70 -16.77 -13.72
CA ARG A 604 16.04 -17.89 -14.62
C ARG A 604 14.81 -18.32 -15.44
N GLY A 605 14.12 -17.35 -16.02
CA GLY A 605 13.03 -17.51 -16.98
C GLY A 605 13.50 -17.43 -18.43
N HIS A 606 12.53 -17.31 -19.33
CA HIS A 606 12.72 -17.24 -20.78
C HIS A 606 11.83 -16.15 -21.38
N THR A 607 12.41 -15.36 -22.28
CA THR A 607 11.68 -14.36 -23.06
C THR A 607 11.89 -14.57 -24.55
N SER A 608 10.78 -14.82 -25.24
CA SER A 608 10.71 -14.82 -26.69
C SER A 608 10.30 -13.46 -27.22
N ILE A 609 10.94 -13.00 -28.28
CA ILE A 609 10.76 -11.67 -28.87
C ILE A 609 10.11 -11.84 -30.25
N ILE A 610 8.92 -11.26 -30.42
CA ILE A 610 8.20 -11.17 -31.70
C ILE A 610 8.11 -9.70 -32.11
N ARG A 611 8.74 -9.36 -33.24
CA ARG A 611 8.68 -8.00 -33.80
C ARG A 611 8.69 -8.05 -35.34
N PRO A 612 7.79 -7.31 -36.02
CA PRO A 612 6.66 -6.57 -35.47
C PRO A 612 5.61 -7.49 -34.85
N PHE A 613 4.68 -6.94 -34.07
CA PHE A 613 3.54 -7.70 -33.56
C PHE A 613 2.66 -8.16 -34.74
N GLN A 614 2.32 -9.44 -34.78
CA GLN A 614 1.44 -10.07 -35.77
C GLN A 614 0.51 -11.02 -35.01
N PRO A 615 -0.82 -10.81 -35.00
CA PRO A 615 -1.73 -11.52 -34.09
C PRO A 615 -1.80 -13.02 -34.38
N GLU A 616 -1.82 -13.44 -35.64
CA GLU A 616 -1.83 -14.86 -36.05
C GLU A 616 -0.57 -15.57 -35.55
N ALA A 617 0.60 -14.96 -35.79
CA ALA A 617 1.88 -15.49 -35.32
C ALA A 617 1.99 -15.47 -33.79
N TYR A 618 1.42 -14.44 -33.13
CA TYR A 618 1.40 -14.33 -31.68
C TYR A 618 0.61 -15.48 -31.05
N CYS A 619 -0.63 -15.72 -31.46
CA CYS A 619 -1.45 -16.82 -30.94
C CYS A 619 -0.78 -18.18 -31.16
N ARG A 620 -0.23 -18.41 -32.35
CA ARG A 620 0.52 -19.64 -32.67
C ARG A 620 1.75 -19.81 -31.76
N LEU A 621 2.55 -18.77 -31.59
CA LEU A 621 3.78 -18.83 -30.78
C LEU A 621 3.50 -18.90 -29.27
N VAL A 622 2.42 -18.30 -28.77
CA VAL A 622 1.99 -18.49 -27.36
C VAL A 622 1.81 -19.97 -27.06
N LYS A 623 1.15 -20.71 -27.96
CA LYS A 623 0.96 -22.15 -27.87
C LYS A 623 2.26 -22.94 -28.03
N GLU A 624 3.00 -22.70 -29.12
CA GLU A 624 4.22 -23.46 -29.45
C GLU A 624 5.31 -23.30 -28.38
N LEU A 625 5.45 -22.09 -27.82
CA LEU A 625 6.47 -21.76 -26.82
C LEU A 625 5.99 -22.00 -25.38
N LYS A 626 4.77 -22.52 -25.20
CA LYS A 626 4.14 -22.77 -23.89
C LYS A 626 4.25 -21.56 -22.95
N VAL A 627 3.94 -20.38 -23.47
CA VAL A 627 3.98 -19.12 -22.72
C VAL A 627 3.05 -19.24 -21.51
N ASN A 628 3.55 -18.89 -20.32
CA ASN A 628 2.76 -18.96 -19.08
C ASN A 628 2.42 -17.58 -18.48
N PHE A 629 3.06 -16.52 -18.99
CA PHE A 629 2.78 -15.14 -18.60
C PHE A 629 2.72 -14.20 -19.81
N LEU A 630 1.67 -13.37 -19.87
CA LEU A 630 1.51 -12.34 -20.90
C LEU A 630 1.60 -10.94 -20.29
N ALA A 631 2.49 -10.11 -20.83
CA ALA A 631 2.44 -8.65 -20.63
C ALA A 631 1.77 -8.00 -21.85
N LEU A 632 0.63 -7.37 -21.62
CA LEU A 632 -0.24 -6.82 -22.65
C LEU A 632 -0.44 -5.31 -22.47
N VAL A 633 -0.95 -4.70 -23.53
CA VAL A 633 -1.43 -3.31 -23.56
C VAL A 633 -2.86 -3.30 -24.14
N PRO A 634 -3.71 -2.33 -23.76
CA PRO A 634 -5.13 -2.36 -24.13
C PRO A 634 -5.43 -2.51 -25.63
N PRO A 635 -4.71 -1.87 -26.57
CA PRO A 635 -4.97 -2.05 -28.00
C PRO A 635 -4.73 -3.49 -28.49
N VAL A 636 -3.72 -4.16 -27.94
CA VAL A 636 -3.40 -5.55 -28.30
C VAL A 636 -4.41 -6.51 -27.67
N LEU A 637 -4.78 -6.28 -26.41
CA LEU A 637 -5.84 -7.06 -25.76
C LEU A 637 -7.15 -6.96 -26.57
N THR A 638 -7.55 -5.74 -26.94
CA THR A 638 -8.74 -5.47 -27.77
C THR A 638 -8.67 -6.21 -29.10
N LEU A 639 -7.53 -6.19 -29.79
CA LEU A 639 -7.35 -6.92 -31.05
C LEU A 639 -7.53 -8.44 -30.84
N LEU A 640 -6.92 -9.01 -29.80
CA LEU A 640 -6.99 -10.44 -29.50
C LEU A 640 -8.41 -10.89 -29.13
N THR A 641 -9.21 -10.05 -28.44
CA THR A 641 -10.63 -10.39 -28.17
C THR A 641 -11.42 -10.67 -29.45
N LYS A 642 -11.06 -10.04 -30.57
CA LYS A 642 -11.74 -10.18 -31.87
C LYS A 642 -11.07 -11.18 -32.81
N HIS A 643 -9.81 -11.54 -32.56
CA HIS A 643 -9.03 -12.36 -33.48
C HIS A 643 -9.45 -13.86 -33.45
N PRO A 644 -9.67 -14.53 -34.60
CA PRO A 644 -10.14 -15.92 -34.63
C PRO A 644 -9.19 -16.92 -33.94
N ASP A 645 -7.88 -16.72 -34.09
CA ASP A 645 -6.87 -17.63 -33.51
C ASP A 645 -6.66 -17.46 -31.99
N ALA A 646 -7.30 -16.45 -31.38
CA ALA A 646 -7.22 -16.24 -29.93
C ALA A 646 -8.20 -17.17 -29.18
N THR A 647 -7.92 -18.48 -29.23
CA THR A 647 -8.77 -19.55 -28.67
C THR A 647 -8.27 -20.01 -27.30
N PRO A 648 -9.11 -20.67 -26.48
CA PRO A 648 -8.65 -21.31 -25.23
C PRO A 648 -7.46 -22.26 -25.46
N GLU A 649 -7.48 -23.02 -26.56
CA GLU A 649 -6.40 -23.94 -26.93
C GLU A 649 -5.05 -23.23 -27.12
N ALA A 650 -5.07 -22.07 -27.79
CA ALA A 650 -3.87 -21.29 -28.08
C ALA A 650 -3.25 -20.69 -26.82
N PHE A 651 -4.06 -20.43 -25.79
CA PHE A 651 -3.66 -19.78 -24.54
C PHE A 651 -3.64 -20.74 -23.34
N SER A 652 -3.80 -22.04 -23.56
CA SER A 652 -3.95 -23.06 -22.51
C SER A 652 -2.79 -23.14 -21.50
N SER A 653 -1.57 -22.73 -21.89
CA SER A 653 -0.42 -22.68 -20.98
C SER A 653 -0.34 -21.39 -20.16
N VAL A 654 -1.13 -20.38 -20.49
CA VAL A 654 -1.08 -19.05 -19.87
C VAL A 654 -1.86 -19.06 -18.57
N LYS A 655 -1.15 -18.85 -17.46
CA LYS A 655 -1.71 -18.86 -16.10
C LYS A 655 -2.01 -17.45 -15.58
N GLN A 656 -1.25 -16.46 -16.04
CA GLN A 656 -1.38 -15.07 -15.60
C GLN A 656 -1.19 -14.11 -16.77
N SER A 657 -1.91 -13.00 -16.78
CA SER A 657 -1.63 -11.89 -17.69
C SER A 657 -1.77 -10.54 -17.00
N LEU A 658 -0.88 -9.62 -17.38
CA LEU A 658 -0.84 -8.26 -16.87
C LEU A 658 -1.08 -7.29 -18.02
N CYS A 659 -2.09 -6.42 -17.89
CA CYS A 659 -2.35 -5.34 -18.81
C CYS A 659 -2.03 -4.01 -18.14
N GLY A 660 -1.32 -3.12 -18.84
CA GLY A 660 -0.95 -1.83 -18.28
C GLY A 660 -0.62 -0.80 -19.34
N ALA A 661 0.05 0.27 -18.91
CA ALA A 661 0.43 1.43 -19.70
C ALA A 661 -0.71 2.35 -20.17
N ALA A 662 -1.95 1.89 -20.27
CA ALA A 662 -3.10 2.75 -20.58
C ALA A 662 -4.35 2.25 -19.85
N PRO A 663 -5.39 3.09 -19.69
CA PRO A 663 -6.67 2.65 -19.14
C PRO A 663 -7.20 1.43 -19.89
N LEU A 664 -7.70 0.44 -19.14
CA LEU A 664 -8.38 -0.73 -19.68
C LEU A 664 -9.79 -0.79 -19.11
N ASP A 665 -10.78 -0.93 -19.99
CA ASP A 665 -12.16 -1.09 -19.59
C ASP A 665 -12.44 -2.55 -19.17
N PHE A 666 -13.39 -2.70 -18.24
CA PHE A 666 -13.82 -3.99 -17.71
C PHE A 666 -14.39 -4.93 -18.79
N GLU A 667 -15.02 -4.39 -19.84
CA GLU A 667 -15.63 -5.21 -20.88
C GLU A 667 -14.55 -5.93 -21.72
N THR A 668 -13.54 -5.22 -22.19
CA THR A 668 -12.40 -5.79 -22.92
C THR A 668 -11.66 -6.82 -22.08
N GLN A 669 -11.44 -6.52 -20.79
CA GLN A 669 -10.86 -7.45 -19.82
C GLN A 669 -11.70 -8.75 -19.72
N SER A 670 -13.01 -8.61 -19.49
CA SER A 670 -13.95 -9.72 -19.35
C SER A 670 -14.07 -10.54 -20.63
N GLN A 671 -14.11 -9.90 -21.81
CA GLN A 671 -14.21 -10.60 -23.08
C GLN A 671 -12.97 -11.45 -23.37
N PHE A 672 -11.77 -10.94 -23.09
CA PHE A 672 -10.55 -11.72 -23.27
C PHE A 672 -10.52 -12.94 -22.35
N THR A 673 -10.85 -12.75 -21.07
CA THR A 673 -10.90 -13.84 -20.09
C THR A 673 -11.96 -14.88 -20.46
N LYS A 674 -13.18 -14.46 -20.85
CA LYS A 674 -14.23 -15.39 -21.31
C LYS A 674 -13.82 -16.18 -22.55
N LYS A 675 -13.13 -15.54 -23.49
CA LYS A 675 -12.75 -16.16 -24.76
C LYS A 675 -11.58 -17.13 -24.62
N THR A 676 -10.60 -16.81 -23.78
CA THR A 676 -9.32 -17.56 -23.71
C THR A 676 -9.15 -18.38 -22.43
N GLY A 677 -9.95 -18.11 -21.40
CA GLY A 677 -9.77 -18.66 -20.05
C GLY A 677 -8.69 -17.95 -19.23
N VAL A 678 -7.96 -16.99 -19.81
CA VAL A 678 -6.82 -16.34 -19.16
C VAL A 678 -7.28 -15.17 -18.27
N PRO A 679 -6.92 -15.15 -16.98
CA PRO A 679 -7.20 -13.99 -16.13
C PRO A 679 -6.35 -12.79 -16.57
N VAL A 680 -6.98 -11.62 -16.66
CA VAL A 680 -6.32 -10.35 -16.99
C VAL A 680 -6.32 -9.48 -15.75
N GLN A 681 -5.12 -9.21 -15.21
CA GLN A 681 -4.91 -8.27 -14.12
C GLN A 681 -4.46 -6.93 -14.69
N GLN A 682 -4.93 -5.82 -14.12
CA GLN A 682 -4.44 -4.49 -14.50
C GLN A 682 -3.32 -4.04 -13.56
N ALA A 683 -2.36 -3.26 -14.06
CA ALA A 683 -1.37 -2.64 -13.19
C ALA A 683 -1.15 -1.18 -13.56
N PHE A 684 -0.78 -0.41 -12.55
CA PHE A 684 -0.43 1.00 -12.72
C PHE A 684 1.04 1.24 -12.40
N GLY A 685 1.66 2.02 -13.28
CA GLY A 685 2.97 2.59 -13.09
C GLY A 685 3.37 3.51 -14.22
N MET A 686 4.54 4.12 -14.04
CA MET A 686 5.12 5.08 -14.96
C MET A 686 6.63 4.86 -15.04
N THR A 687 7.30 5.62 -15.92
CA THR A 687 8.77 5.50 -16.04
C THR A 687 9.45 5.94 -14.74
N GLU A 688 8.86 6.92 -14.07
CA GLU A 688 9.30 7.51 -12.81
C GLU A 688 9.07 6.57 -11.60
N THR A 689 8.25 5.52 -11.73
CA THR A 689 8.13 4.43 -10.73
C THR A 689 9.00 3.22 -11.10
N THR A 690 9.97 3.40 -12.00
CA THR A 690 10.76 2.36 -12.68
C THR A 690 9.94 1.42 -13.57
N VAL A 691 8.77 0.95 -13.14
CA VAL A 691 7.76 0.31 -13.99
C VAL A 691 6.37 0.29 -13.35
N GLY A 692 6.28 0.09 -12.03
CA GLY A 692 5.03 -0.26 -11.36
C GLY A 692 4.96 0.26 -9.92
N ALA A 693 3.75 0.59 -9.48
CA ALA A 693 3.44 0.95 -8.09
C ALA A 693 2.22 0.19 -7.55
N LEU A 694 1.29 -0.16 -8.43
CA LEU A 694 0.06 -0.90 -8.11
C LEU A 694 -0.06 -2.09 -9.06
N GLY A 695 -0.56 -3.22 -8.55
CA GLY A 695 -0.84 -4.40 -9.37
C GLY A 695 -1.14 -5.68 -8.60
N LEU A 696 -1.43 -5.58 -7.29
CA LEU A 696 -1.76 -6.72 -6.44
C LEU A 696 -3.29 -6.81 -6.27
N HIS A 697 -3.91 -7.83 -6.84
CA HIS A 697 -5.37 -7.98 -6.88
C HIS A 697 -5.89 -8.93 -5.81
N GLY A 698 -7.11 -8.68 -5.34
CA GLY A 698 -7.90 -9.69 -4.64
C GLY A 698 -8.45 -10.75 -5.59
N ASP A 699 -9.29 -11.64 -5.06
CA ASP A 699 -9.83 -12.78 -5.82
C ASP A 699 -10.93 -12.38 -6.84
N GLU A 700 -11.49 -11.18 -6.73
CA GLU A 700 -12.59 -10.69 -7.57
C GLU A 700 -12.12 -9.70 -8.64
N ALA A 701 -12.60 -9.86 -9.88
CA ALA A 701 -12.34 -8.91 -10.96
C ALA A 701 -13.13 -7.61 -10.74
N SER A 702 -12.43 -6.50 -10.54
CA SER A 702 -13.02 -5.21 -10.13
C SER A 702 -12.83 -4.07 -11.15
N GLY A 703 -12.03 -4.28 -12.20
CA GLY A 703 -11.59 -3.21 -13.11
C GLY A 703 -10.62 -2.21 -12.44
N SER A 704 -10.16 -2.50 -11.22
CA SER A 704 -9.14 -1.73 -10.52
C SER A 704 -7.74 -1.98 -11.09
N VAL A 705 -6.76 -1.17 -10.70
CA VAL A 705 -5.33 -1.41 -10.97
C VAL A 705 -4.62 -2.14 -9.82
N GLY A 706 -5.39 -2.69 -8.87
CA GLY A 706 -4.92 -3.43 -7.72
C GLY A 706 -4.45 -2.55 -6.54
N CYS A 707 -3.89 -3.22 -5.53
CA CYS A 707 -3.29 -2.63 -4.34
C CYS A 707 -1.81 -2.25 -4.56
N LEU A 708 -1.25 -1.52 -3.60
CA LEU A 708 0.17 -1.16 -3.55
C LEU A 708 1.05 -2.40 -3.54
N TYR A 709 2.07 -2.38 -4.39
CA TYR A 709 3.15 -3.35 -4.33
C TYR A 709 3.89 -3.27 -2.98
N PRO A 710 4.57 -4.36 -2.55
CA PRO A 710 5.39 -4.37 -1.36
C PRO A 710 6.35 -3.16 -1.29
N ALA A 711 6.63 -2.68 -0.07
CA ALA A 711 7.49 -1.51 0.20
C ALA A 711 7.07 -0.20 -0.48
N THR A 712 5.87 -0.12 -1.05
CA THR A 712 5.31 1.09 -1.65
C THR A 712 4.31 1.73 -0.70
N LEU A 713 4.42 3.05 -0.53
CA LEU A 713 3.48 3.89 0.18
C LEU A 713 2.68 4.73 -0.81
N GLY A 714 1.40 4.90 -0.53
CA GLY A 714 0.48 5.75 -1.28
C GLY A 714 -0.10 6.87 -0.41
N ARG A 715 -0.52 7.97 -1.04
CA ARG A 715 -1.49 8.93 -0.48
C ARG A 715 -2.46 9.33 -1.58
N ILE A 716 -3.69 9.61 -1.20
CA ILE A 716 -4.64 10.31 -2.07
C ILE A 716 -4.69 11.75 -1.57
N ARG A 717 -4.34 12.72 -2.41
CA ARG A 717 -4.32 14.13 -2.03
C ARG A 717 -5.39 14.90 -2.77
N ASP A 718 -6.18 15.67 -2.03
CA ASP A 718 -7.04 16.67 -2.64
C ASP A 718 -6.20 17.72 -3.38
N VAL A 719 -6.59 18.03 -4.61
CA VAL A 719 -5.79 18.89 -5.49
C VAL A 719 -5.95 20.37 -5.13
N GLU A 720 -7.08 20.76 -4.54
CA GLU A 720 -7.41 22.15 -4.23
C GLU A 720 -6.91 22.54 -2.84
N THR A 721 -7.18 21.70 -1.84
CA THR A 721 -6.86 21.94 -0.43
C THR A 721 -5.48 21.40 -0.03
N GLY A 722 -4.95 20.42 -0.78
CA GLY A 722 -3.70 19.74 -0.42
C GLY A 722 -3.83 18.72 0.72
N ASN A 723 -5.03 18.52 1.26
CA ASN A 723 -5.29 17.57 2.35
C ASN A 723 -5.18 16.12 1.87
N ASN A 724 -4.80 15.22 2.78
CA ASN A 724 -4.87 13.79 2.51
C ASN A 724 -6.32 13.31 2.64
N LEU A 725 -6.73 12.47 1.71
CA LEU A 725 -8.06 11.89 1.61
C LEU A 725 -8.02 10.42 2.04
N GLY A 726 -9.14 9.95 2.58
CA GLY A 726 -9.35 8.58 3.03
C GLY A 726 -9.94 7.66 1.97
N PRO A 727 -10.14 6.37 2.31
CA PRO A 727 -10.77 5.41 1.41
C PRO A 727 -12.17 5.89 0.95
N GLY A 728 -12.47 5.71 -0.33
CA GLY A 728 -13.72 6.14 -0.96
C GLY A 728 -13.71 7.57 -1.50
N GLU A 729 -12.67 8.35 -1.20
CA GLU A 729 -12.52 9.73 -1.68
C GLU A 729 -11.61 9.79 -2.91
N ARG A 730 -11.82 10.80 -3.77
CA ARG A 730 -11.09 10.98 -5.04
C ARG A 730 -10.05 12.08 -4.91
N GLY A 731 -8.82 11.80 -5.31
CA GLY A 731 -7.75 12.80 -5.34
C GLY A 731 -6.54 12.34 -6.14
N GLU A 732 -5.52 13.19 -6.20
CA GLU A 732 -4.25 12.86 -6.85
C GLU A 732 -3.54 11.75 -6.09
N LEU A 733 -3.17 10.67 -6.81
CA LEU A 733 -2.35 9.61 -6.26
C LEU A 733 -0.89 10.08 -6.13
N LEU A 734 -0.37 10.02 -4.92
CA LEU A 734 1.04 10.21 -4.60
C LEU A 734 1.66 8.88 -4.21
N VAL A 735 2.86 8.58 -4.69
CA VAL A 735 3.55 7.31 -4.37
C VAL A 735 4.97 7.52 -3.89
N ARG A 736 5.43 6.68 -2.96
CA ARG A 736 6.80 6.68 -2.45
C ARG A 736 7.26 5.26 -2.21
N GLY A 737 8.50 4.94 -2.55
CA GLY A 737 9.05 3.60 -2.39
C GLY A 737 10.45 3.49 -2.98
N PRO A 738 11.15 2.38 -2.76
CA PRO A 738 12.53 2.20 -3.20
C PRO A 738 12.68 2.08 -4.72
N GLN A 739 11.60 1.79 -5.46
CA GLN A 739 11.55 1.75 -6.91
C GLN A 739 11.37 3.13 -7.57
N ILE A 740 11.08 4.17 -6.80
CA ILE A 740 10.82 5.52 -7.35
C ILE A 740 12.12 6.14 -7.84
N CYS A 741 12.08 6.73 -9.04
CA CYS A 741 13.25 7.32 -9.69
C CYS A 741 13.84 8.48 -8.88
N LYS A 742 15.05 8.91 -9.24
CA LYS A 742 15.72 10.05 -8.61
C LYS A 742 15.18 11.41 -9.08
N GLY A 743 14.52 11.44 -10.23
CA GLY A 743 14.14 12.67 -10.93
C GLY A 743 14.45 12.63 -12.42
N TYR A 744 14.66 13.81 -13.01
CA TYR A 744 14.98 13.97 -14.42
C TYR A 744 16.41 14.47 -14.65
N TYR A 745 17.10 13.79 -15.55
CA TYR A 745 18.51 14.04 -15.84
C TYR A 745 18.73 15.45 -16.39
N GLY A 746 19.53 16.24 -15.68
CA GLY A 746 19.83 17.62 -16.06
C GLY A 746 18.64 18.59 -15.96
N ASN A 747 17.54 18.21 -15.32
CA ASN A 747 16.34 19.05 -15.19
C ASN A 747 15.85 19.10 -13.74
N LYS A 748 16.51 19.96 -12.94
CA LYS A 748 16.20 20.14 -11.52
C LYS A 748 14.79 20.68 -11.27
N GLN A 749 14.32 21.61 -12.11
CA GLN A 749 12.98 22.19 -11.96
C GLN A 749 11.90 21.13 -12.15
N ALA A 750 11.95 20.36 -13.25
CA ALA A 750 10.97 19.30 -13.48
C ALA A 750 11.02 18.22 -12.38
N THR A 751 12.19 18.00 -11.78
CA THR A 751 12.33 17.09 -10.64
C THR A 751 11.61 17.65 -9.42
N ALA A 752 11.89 18.91 -9.05
CA ALA A 752 11.22 19.58 -7.94
C ALA A 752 9.69 19.61 -8.12
N ASP A 753 9.19 19.92 -9.32
CA ASP A 753 7.75 19.96 -9.62
C ASP A 753 7.06 18.58 -9.52
N THR A 754 7.85 17.50 -9.63
CA THR A 754 7.34 16.13 -9.67
C THR A 754 7.30 15.48 -8.30
N PHE A 755 8.08 15.98 -7.33
CA PHE A 755 8.10 15.47 -5.97
C PHE A 755 7.45 16.46 -5.01
N THR A 756 6.89 15.93 -3.94
CA THR A 756 6.52 16.69 -2.74
C THR A 756 7.74 16.86 -1.85
N ASP A 757 7.70 17.84 -0.94
CA ASP A 757 8.83 18.13 -0.03
C ASP A 757 9.17 16.94 0.88
N ASP A 758 8.20 16.08 1.20
CA ASP A 758 8.39 14.87 2.01
C ASP A 758 8.67 13.59 1.15
N GLY A 759 8.96 13.79 -0.13
CA GLY A 759 9.55 12.78 -1.01
C GLY A 759 8.56 11.86 -1.73
N TYR A 760 7.26 12.17 -1.76
CA TYR A 760 6.31 11.46 -2.62
C TYR A 760 6.34 11.98 -4.06
N LEU A 761 6.31 11.05 -5.01
CA LEU A 761 6.10 11.31 -6.44
C LEU A 761 4.64 11.68 -6.70
N ARG A 762 4.41 12.83 -7.33
CA ARG A 762 3.13 13.26 -7.88
C ARG A 762 2.90 12.55 -9.20
N THR A 763 1.95 11.60 -9.24
CA THR A 763 1.67 10.85 -10.48
C THR A 763 0.97 11.74 -11.53
N GLY A 764 0.20 12.73 -11.06
CA GLY A 764 -0.71 13.49 -11.88
C GLY A 764 -1.91 12.66 -12.37
N ASP A 765 -2.17 11.52 -11.73
CA ASP A 765 -3.32 10.64 -11.97
C ASP A 765 -4.27 10.71 -10.75
N ILE A 766 -5.56 10.90 -11.00
CA ILE A 766 -6.62 10.87 -9.98
C ILE A 766 -6.96 9.41 -9.70
N ALA A 767 -6.96 9.05 -8.42
CA ALA A 767 -7.32 7.72 -7.97
C ALA A 767 -8.35 7.77 -6.84
N ILE A 768 -8.99 6.62 -6.64
CA ILE A 768 -9.87 6.31 -5.52
C ILE A 768 -9.49 4.93 -4.97
N VAL A 769 -9.55 4.78 -3.66
CA VAL A 769 -9.31 3.50 -2.98
C VAL A 769 -10.63 2.94 -2.51
N ASP A 770 -10.96 1.70 -2.89
CA ASP A 770 -12.17 1.04 -2.43
C ASP A 770 -12.05 0.71 -0.92
N PRO A 771 -12.95 1.21 -0.05
CA PRO A 771 -12.89 0.96 1.40
C PRO A 771 -13.04 -0.51 1.80
N ARG A 772 -13.64 -1.35 0.95
CA ARG A 772 -13.86 -2.78 1.20
C ARG A 772 -12.66 -3.62 0.78
N THR A 773 -12.15 -3.39 -0.43
CA THR A 773 -11.12 -4.25 -1.04
C THR A 773 -9.71 -3.69 -0.87
N GLY A 774 -9.58 -2.39 -0.61
CA GLY A 774 -8.28 -1.70 -0.54
C GLY A 774 -7.62 -1.49 -1.90
N GLU A 775 -8.33 -1.80 -2.99
CA GLU A 775 -7.82 -1.67 -4.35
C GLU A 775 -7.94 -0.24 -4.87
N PHE A 776 -6.97 0.16 -5.67
CA PHE A 776 -6.91 1.49 -6.28
C PHE A 776 -7.51 1.43 -7.67
N SER A 777 -8.33 2.41 -8.02
CA SER A 777 -8.80 2.63 -9.38
C SER A 777 -8.31 3.98 -9.88
N ILE A 778 -7.71 4.02 -11.07
CA ILE A 778 -7.32 5.26 -11.73
C ILE A 778 -8.54 5.81 -12.47
N VAL A 779 -8.95 7.02 -12.12
CA VAL A 779 -10.12 7.69 -12.70
C VAL A 779 -9.73 8.41 -13.98
N ASP A 780 -8.71 9.27 -13.93
CA ASP A 780 -8.16 9.97 -15.09
C ASP A 780 -6.83 10.67 -14.75
N ARG A 781 -6.26 11.39 -15.70
CA ARG A 781 -5.13 12.29 -15.52
C ARG A 781 -5.58 13.70 -15.18
N LEU A 782 -4.97 14.29 -14.15
CA LEU A 782 -5.29 15.62 -13.63
C LEU A 782 -5.32 16.72 -14.70
N LYS A 783 -4.36 16.70 -15.64
CA LYS A 783 -4.26 17.67 -16.76
C LYS A 783 -5.14 17.36 -17.98
N GLU A 784 -5.76 16.19 -17.99
CA GLU A 784 -6.62 15.72 -19.08
C GLU A 784 -8.09 15.92 -18.71
N LEU A 785 -8.42 16.04 -17.42
CA LEU A 785 -9.74 16.41 -16.91
C LEU A 785 -10.30 17.67 -17.59
N ILE A 786 -11.53 17.53 -18.05
CA ILE A 786 -12.31 18.59 -18.69
C ILE A 786 -13.11 19.32 -17.60
N LYS A 787 -12.98 20.64 -17.53
CA LYS A 787 -13.63 21.46 -16.51
C LYS A 787 -14.96 22.02 -17.02
N TYR A 788 -16.05 21.27 -16.82
CA TYR A 788 -17.41 21.66 -17.21
C TYR A 788 -18.22 22.21 -16.01
N LYS A 789 -18.50 23.51 -15.96
CA LYS A 789 -19.25 24.25 -14.92
C LYS A 789 -18.83 23.89 -13.48
N GLY A 790 -17.53 23.75 -13.25
CA GLY A 790 -16.96 23.34 -11.95
C GLY A 790 -16.88 21.83 -11.74
N PHE A 791 -17.52 21.01 -12.58
CA PHE A 791 -17.37 19.56 -12.57
C PHE A 791 -16.11 19.13 -13.34
N GLN A 792 -15.33 18.24 -12.75
CA GLN A 792 -14.21 17.58 -13.42
C GLN A 792 -14.75 16.35 -14.16
N VAL A 793 -14.73 16.40 -15.49
CA VAL A 793 -15.14 15.31 -16.38
C VAL A 793 -13.88 14.59 -16.84
N ALA A 794 -13.85 13.28 -16.64
CA ALA A 794 -12.77 12.40 -17.06
C ALA A 794 -12.92 12.01 -18.55
N PRO A 795 -12.05 12.46 -19.48
CA PRO A 795 -12.02 11.94 -20.84
C PRO A 795 -11.98 10.42 -20.94
N ALA A 796 -11.18 9.74 -20.10
CA ALA A 796 -10.98 8.30 -20.18
C ALA A 796 -12.28 7.51 -19.91
N GLU A 797 -13.13 8.02 -19.01
CA GLU A 797 -14.44 7.45 -18.75
C GLU A 797 -15.35 7.55 -19.98
N LEU A 798 -15.39 8.72 -20.64
CA LEU A 798 -16.16 8.92 -21.85
C LEU A 798 -15.62 8.10 -23.03
N GLU A 799 -14.31 7.93 -23.12
CA GLU A 799 -13.66 7.08 -24.12
C GLU A 799 -14.04 5.61 -23.96
N GLY A 800 -14.03 5.10 -22.72
CA GLY A 800 -14.49 3.74 -22.42
C GLY A 800 -15.95 3.52 -22.84
N VAL A 801 -16.83 4.48 -22.52
CA VAL A 801 -18.24 4.42 -22.98
C VAL A 801 -18.32 4.47 -24.50
N LEU A 802 -17.61 5.37 -25.16
CA LEU A 802 -17.62 5.48 -26.63
C LEU A 802 -17.14 4.20 -27.30
N VAL A 803 -16.04 3.60 -26.84
CA VAL A 803 -15.47 2.37 -27.43
C VAL A 803 -16.36 1.15 -27.20
N SER A 804 -17.21 1.14 -26.16
CA SER A 804 -18.23 0.09 -25.96
C SER A 804 -19.37 0.15 -27.00
N HIS A 805 -19.49 1.23 -27.77
CA HIS A 805 -20.50 1.33 -28.82
C HIS A 805 -20.16 0.44 -30.03
N PRO A 806 -21.13 -0.31 -30.61
CA PRO A 806 -20.87 -1.22 -31.72
C PRO A 806 -20.23 -0.57 -32.95
N ALA A 807 -20.50 0.71 -33.22
CA ALA A 807 -19.97 1.44 -34.37
C ALA A 807 -18.56 2.03 -34.18
N VAL A 808 -18.06 2.16 -32.94
CA VAL A 808 -16.82 2.88 -32.63
C VAL A 808 -15.63 1.91 -32.54
N ALA A 809 -14.56 2.21 -33.27
CA ALA A 809 -13.30 1.45 -33.27
C ALA A 809 -12.29 2.00 -32.26
N ALA A 810 -12.19 3.32 -32.16
CA ALA A 810 -11.37 4.03 -31.17
C ALA A 810 -12.00 5.39 -30.86
N ALA A 811 -11.72 5.96 -29.70
CA ALA A 811 -12.19 7.28 -29.31
C ALA A 811 -11.11 8.06 -28.55
N ALA A 812 -11.13 9.38 -28.70
CA ALA A 812 -10.36 10.33 -27.91
C ALA A 812 -11.24 11.53 -27.55
N VAL A 813 -11.34 11.84 -26.27
CA VAL A 813 -12.16 12.93 -25.74
C VAL A 813 -11.28 14.07 -25.25
N VAL A 814 -11.64 15.30 -25.59
CA VAL A 814 -10.94 16.52 -25.14
C VAL A 814 -11.95 17.58 -24.74
N GLY A 815 -11.53 18.54 -23.93
CA GLY A 815 -12.31 19.73 -23.66
C GLY A 815 -12.16 20.74 -24.79
N ILE A 816 -13.26 21.29 -25.28
CA ILE A 816 -13.27 22.50 -26.11
C ILE A 816 -13.78 23.66 -25.24
N HIS A 817 -13.05 24.77 -25.21
CA HIS A 817 -13.45 25.92 -24.41
C HIS A 817 -14.63 26.66 -25.07
N ASP A 818 -15.72 26.80 -24.31
CA ASP A 818 -16.87 27.64 -24.64
C ASP A 818 -16.70 28.96 -23.89
N LYS A 819 -16.44 30.03 -24.65
CA LYS A 819 -16.17 31.37 -24.13
C LYS A 819 -17.41 31.99 -23.50
N ASP A 820 -18.60 31.72 -24.03
CA ASP A 820 -19.85 32.30 -23.57
C ASP A 820 -20.28 31.70 -22.22
N GLN A 821 -19.98 30.42 -22.01
CA GLN A 821 -20.25 29.71 -20.76
C GLN A 821 -19.06 29.71 -19.79
N GLY A 822 -17.90 30.25 -20.19
CA GLY A 822 -16.69 30.28 -19.37
C GLY A 822 -16.21 28.90 -18.93
N THR A 823 -16.42 27.87 -19.75
CA THR A 823 -16.22 26.46 -19.34
C THR A 823 -15.71 25.59 -20.48
N GLU A 824 -15.29 24.36 -20.20
CA GLU A 824 -14.94 23.39 -21.23
C GLU A 824 -16.12 22.44 -21.49
N LEU A 825 -16.44 22.21 -22.76
CA LEU A 825 -17.42 21.22 -23.20
C LEU A 825 -16.69 19.93 -23.61
N PRO A 826 -17.14 18.75 -23.17
CA PRO A 826 -16.59 17.49 -23.68
C PRO A 826 -16.84 17.34 -25.18
N LEU A 827 -15.78 17.10 -25.96
CA LEU A 827 -15.78 16.88 -27.41
C LEU A 827 -15.11 15.53 -27.69
N ALA A 828 -15.76 14.66 -28.47
CA ALA A 828 -15.20 13.39 -28.87
C ALA A 828 -14.65 13.42 -30.30
N PHE A 829 -13.50 12.81 -30.50
CA PHE A 829 -12.97 12.38 -31.80
C PHE A 829 -13.07 10.85 -31.86
N ILE A 830 -13.74 10.31 -32.86
CA ILE A 830 -13.99 8.87 -32.99
C ILE A 830 -13.47 8.34 -34.32
N GLU A 831 -12.99 7.10 -34.29
CA GLU A 831 -12.72 6.27 -35.47
C GLU A 831 -13.86 5.26 -35.57
N LEU A 832 -14.50 5.15 -36.74
CA LEU A 832 -15.58 4.20 -36.97
C LEU A 832 -15.03 2.85 -37.42
N LYS A 833 -15.75 1.76 -37.13
CA LYS A 833 -15.43 0.45 -37.68
C LYS A 833 -15.68 0.40 -39.20
N ALA A 834 -14.87 -0.37 -39.91
CA ALA A 834 -15.00 -0.57 -41.36
C ALA A 834 -16.40 -1.09 -41.73
N GLY A 835 -17.01 -0.52 -42.78
CA GLY A 835 -18.32 -0.92 -43.30
C GLY A 835 -19.50 -0.07 -42.84
N GLN A 836 -19.29 0.97 -42.02
CA GLN A 836 -20.36 1.93 -41.69
C GLN A 836 -20.56 2.97 -42.79
N GLN A 837 -21.76 3.01 -43.38
CA GLN A 837 -22.07 3.84 -44.56
C GLN A 837 -22.90 5.09 -44.24
N ASP A 838 -23.58 5.15 -43.09
CA ASP A 838 -24.41 6.30 -42.70
C ASP A 838 -23.82 7.07 -41.51
N ILE A 839 -22.98 8.06 -41.85
CA ILE A 839 -22.18 8.84 -40.92
C ILE A 839 -23.03 9.75 -40.02
N SER A 840 -24.12 10.32 -40.55
CA SER A 840 -24.95 11.29 -39.81
C SER A 840 -25.78 10.58 -38.75
N ASN A 841 -26.46 9.50 -39.11
CA ASN A 841 -27.25 8.70 -38.16
C ASN A 841 -26.35 8.07 -37.07
N ALA A 842 -25.13 7.65 -37.42
CA ALA A 842 -24.18 7.10 -36.46
C ALA A 842 -23.81 8.09 -35.34
N THR A 843 -23.59 9.38 -35.63
CA THR A 843 -23.22 10.34 -34.58
C THR A 843 -24.36 10.65 -33.60
N GLN A 844 -25.61 10.69 -34.06
CA GLN A 844 -26.78 10.88 -33.20
C GLN A 844 -27.02 9.67 -32.31
N ASP A 845 -26.91 8.47 -32.88
CA ASP A 845 -27.01 7.20 -32.15
C ASP A 845 -25.93 7.09 -31.07
N ILE A 846 -24.67 7.43 -31.40
CA ILE A 846 -23.55 7.43 -30.44
C ILE A 846 -23.77 8.46 -29.32
N ASP A 847 -24.22 9.69 -29.61
CA ASP A 847 -24.49 10.69 -28.56
C ASP A 847 -25.64 10.24 -27.65
N ALA A 848 -26.71 9.67 -28.22
CA ALA A 848 -27.82 9.10 -27.44
C ALA A 848 -27.36 7.93 -26.55
N PHE A 849 -26.50 7.05 -27.08
CA PHE A 849 -25.90 5.96 -26.33
C PHE A 849 -25.08 6.48 -25.15
N VAL A 850 -24.18 7.44 -25.36
CA VAL A 850 -23.38 8.05 -24.29
C VAL A 850 -24.29 8.66 -23.23
N ARG A 851 -25.31 9.43 -23.62
CA ARG A 851 -26.27 10.05 -22.68
C ARG A 851 -27.05 9.05 -21.83
N SER A 852 -27.30 7.86 -22.36
CA SER A 852 -27.96 6.77 -21.61
C SER A 852 -27.05 6.13 -20.55
N LYS A 853 -25.74 6.36 -20.62
CA LYS A 853 -24.72 5.70 -19.77
C LYS A 853 -24.04 6.65 -18.79
N VAL A 854 -24.13 7.97 -18.99
CA VAL A 854 -23.40 8.96 -18.19
C VAL A 854 -24.28 10.05 -17.61
N SER A 855 -23.80 10.71 -16.55
CA SER A 855 -24.49 11.84 -15.91
C SER A 855 -24.49 13.11 -16.78
N HIS A 856 -25.47 14.00 -16.55
CA HIS A 856 -25.71 15.18 -17.38
C HIS A 856 -24.46 16.05 -17.62
N HIS A 857 -23.60 16.26 -16.63
CA HIS A 857 -22.40 17.09 -16.79
C HIS A 857 -21.34 16.50 -17.73
N LYS A 858 -21.45 15.22 -18.12
CA LYS A 858 -20.49 14.51 -18.99
C LYS A 858 -20.91 14.42 -20.46
N TYR A 859 -22.10 14.92 -20.83
CA TYR A 859 -22.56 14.86 -22.22
C TYR A 859 -21.58 15.56 -23.17
N LEU A 860 -21.47 15.02 -24.40
CA LEU A 860 -20.56 15.47 -25.45
C LEU A 860 -21.05 16.78 -26.10
N ARG A 861 -21.16 17.84 -25.30
CA ARG A 861 -21.68 19.16 -25.71
C ARG A 861 -20.79 19.87 -26.73
N GLY A 862 -19.51 19.53 -26.79
CA GLY A 862 -18.61 19.98 -27.86
C GLY A 862 -18.88 19.27 -29.19
N GLY A 863 -19.66 18.18 -29.17
CA GLY A 863 -20.03 17.35 -30.30
C GLY A 863 -19.15 16.12 -30.48
N ILE A 864 -19.29 15.50 -31.66
CA ILE A 864 -18.52 14.34 -32.10
C ILE A 864 -17.86 14.70 -33.44
N ARG A 865 -16.59 14.33 -33.61
CA ARG A 865 -15.80 14.45 -34.85
C ARG A 865 -15.35 13.07 -35.28
N ILE A 866 -15.34 12.80 -36.57
CA ILE A 866 -14.88 11.51 -37.10
C ILE A 866 -13.49 11.69 -37.70
N LEU A 867 -12.60 10.76 -37.36
CA LEU A 867 -11.24 10.67 -37.88
C LEU A 867 -11.06 9.36 -38.62
N ASP A 868 -10.19 9.37 -39.64
CA ASP A 868 -9.72 8.14 -40.29
C ASP A 868 -8.99 7.24 -39.30
N LYS A 869 -8.24 7.85 -38.36
CA LYS A 869 -7.51 7.13 -37.32
C LYS A 869 -7.26 7.98 -36.08
N VAL A 870 -7.51 7.42 -34.89
CA VAL A 870 -7.14 8.09 -33.62
C VAL A 870 -5.62 7.94 -33.37
N PRO A 871 -4.86 9.04 -33.15
CA PRO A 871 -3.43 8.99 -32.93
C PRO A 871 -3.07 8.42 -31.54
N VAL A 872 -2.28 7.35 -31.52
CA VAL A 872 -1.79 6.67 -30.31
C VAL A 872 -0.27 6.47 -30.34
N SER A 873 0.36 6.41 -29.16
CA SER A 873 1.81 6.17 -29.01
C SER A 873 2.18 4.71 -29.28
N ALA A 874 3.48 4.42 -29.38
CA ALA A 874 3.98 3.04 -29.48
C ALA A 874 3.62 2.16 -28.26
N SER A 875 3.27 2.76 -27.12
CA SER A 875 2.78 2.05 -25.93
C SER A 875 1.25 1.98 -25.85
N GLY A 876 0.53 2.42 -26.90
CA GLY A 876 -0.93 2.42 -26.94
C GLY A 876 -1.64 3.59 -26.25
N LYS A 877 -0.91 4.65 -25.85
CA LYS A 877 -1.51 5.84 -25.19
C LYS A 877 -2.05 6.83 -26.22
N ILE A 878 -3.26 7.36 -26.04
CA ILE A 878 -3.81 8.43 -26.90
C ILE A 878 -2.85 9.64 -26.90
N LEU A 879 -2.46 10.08 -28.10
CA LEU A 879 -1.65 11.28 -28.29
C LEU A 879 -2.56 12.52 -28.29
N ARG A 880 -3.13 12.86 -27.12
CA ARG A 880 -4.08 13.98 -26.96
C ARG A 880 -3.56 15.32 -27.48
N LYS A 881 -2.24 15.51 -27.52
CA LYS A 881 -1.62 16.68 -28.13
C LYS A 881 -1.92 16.79 -29.63
N GLU A 882 -1.88 15.67 -30.35
CA GLU A 882 -2.22 15.64 -31.77
C GLU A 882 -3.73 15.85 -31.96
N ILE A 883 -4.57 15.27 -31.10
CA ILE A 883 -6.02 15.58 -31.09
C ILE A 883 -6.28 17.08 -30.86
N ARG A 884 -5.61 17.70 -29.88
CA ARG A 884 -5.74 19.14 -29.61
C ARG A 884 -5.22 20.00 -30.76
N LYS A 885 -4.17 19.57 -31.49
CA LYS A 885 -3.72 20.25 -32.71
C LYS A 885 -4.77 20.17 -33.82
N LEU A 886 -5.42 19.01 -34.00
CA LEU A 886 -6.52 18.87 -34.97
C LEU A 886 -7.67 19.81 -34.60
N LEU A 887 -8.05 19.87 -33.32
CA LEU A 887 -9.05 20.81 -32.82
C LEU A 887 -8.64 22.27 -33.04
N GLN A 888 -7.39 22.62 -32.73
CA GLN A 888 -6.88 23.98 -32.90
C GLN A 888 -6.87 24.39 -34.38
N ALA A 889 -6.47 23.50 -35.29
CA ALA A 889 -6.53 23.72 -36.73
C ALA A 889 -7.98 23.89 -37.22
N GLU A 890 -8.94 23.13 -36.68
CA GLU A 890 -10.37 23.30 -36.97
C GLU A 890 -10.87 24.68 -36.52
N ILE A 891 -10.50 25.12 -35.31
CA ILE A 891 -10.87 26.43 -34.76
C ILE A 891 -10.29 27.55 -35.62
N GLU A 892 -9.02 27.44 -36.02
CA GLU A 892 -8.34 28.42 -36.89
C GLU A 892 -8.97 28.48 -38.29
N ALA A 893 -9.33 27.33 -38.87
CA ALA A 893 -10.02 27.27 -40.15
C ALA A 893 -11.41 27.92 -40.10
N LYS A 894 -12.16 27.71 -39.01
CA LYS A 894 -13.47 28.35 -38.78
C LYS A 894 -13.38 29.84 -38.48
N ALA A 895 -12.25 30.31 -37.92
CA ALA A 895 -11.99 31.72 -37.64
C ALA A 895 -11.52 32.53 -38.87
N SER A 896 -11.22 31.87 -40.00
CA SER A 896 -10.67 32.50 -41.21
C SER A 896 -11.57 32.46 -42.46
N PRO A 897 -12.86 32.87 -42.41
CA PRO A 897 -13.69 32.96 -43.61
C PRO A 897 -13.53 34.33 -44.29
N ALA A 898 -12.33 34.69 -44.77
CA ALA A 898 -12.11 35.80 -45.70
C ALA A 898 -10.68 35.83 -46.27
N LYS A 899 -10.42 35.05 -47.33
CA LYS A 899 -9.43 35.36 -48.41
C LYS A 899 -9.52 34.27 -49.50
N ALA A 900 -10.67 34.20 -50.15
CA ALA A 900 -10.83 33.55 -51.44
C ALA A 900 -11.83 34.36 -52.25
N ASN A 901 -11.40 35.58 -52.62
CA ASN A 901 -11.87 36.40 -53.73
C ASN A 901 -10.98 37.65 -53.76
N LEU A 902 -9.81 37.49 -54.39
CA LEU A 902 -9.08 38.49 -55.17
C LEU A 902 -7.91 37.79 -55.88
#